data_AF-A0A542QM52-F1
#
_entry.id   AF-A0A542QM52-F1
#
_cell.length_a   1.000
_cell.length_b   1.000
_cell.length_c   1.000
_cell.angle_alpha   90.00
_cell.angle_beta   90.00
_cell.angle_gamma   90.00
#
_symmetry.space_group_name_H-M   'P 1'
#
loop_
_entity.id
_entity.type
_entity.pdbx_description
1 polymer ?
#
loop_
_entity_poly.entity_id
_entity_poly.type
_entity_poly.pdbx_seq_one_letter_code
_entity_poly.pdbx_strand_id
1 'polypeptide(L)'
;MILTGTEIERERANGRITIDPFTPEQVNPNSYNFRLGKTLRVYQDMPLDARSTNDFEEIEIPDDGYILEPGRLYLAHTIEVLGSEHYAPTFAARSSVARLGLFINLSASLGDIGYTGQWTLQLYSMNRVRVYPGINIGQMMWWRPQGEIVLYDGKYQGSVGPRSSDIHVDFDKQFARQRFPGLGASLEVSEVGPKFAELSESSHDFRVPTAFSVPAGEFADALTEEQGAALTDAFGDLKATVGAFFTDSVARIQKIGDQIVLPEVARTLLTARLNEIFKDPENVELAVRSSGLDEDTDGSSLAGVHQSILGVRGAEATIAAIEQCWRSYYEAPAVAARVRAANFDPMPRLAVIVQRLVRPALAGVAFTGLDGAQDDRVVVEYVEGLADELVAGVAVPKRADSSELAARTAPQNTADAVERQVLDEVVTMVRKLREQRGHDVDVEWAADAEGVHLIQVRPLTAARNVPRSSQEPVVEAYGLYFDELPATFQLGEVAAVYSGYVAKRGPAHRMARDNGVSVGAGWIVQFNGRGLHDARTAAGLRERLAGGTGECVLDFGDTLRQIVVPKEEVLNQLAVTAGATADGSVLHAVVVRDFIRGELGVISRTAGDGLVVEFTDEGLMALNRGTAGGEAIVVSDVSLGFDAPGNTTVPDGGATLVPHLDEIARFTSAMHDKHGPVTLEWVFDGGKLYFVDYSVLGGADTVSVAHGEVCISPGTARGPLLRLDDDALLRRLSIGPAVSIDKSQDVSEHEGLAKIIDLVKASPKKPVVVASRPYAVLSVLIEYVAGFVFDQGSALGHLAILLREAGVPAVAAPGVTGKEAVISNGTVAMTGLKGE
;
A
#
# COMPACT_ATOMS: atom_id res chain seq x y z
N MET A 1 44.30 -30.94 13.80
CA MET A 1 45.56 -31.56 14.29
C MET A 1 46.51 -30.45 14.73
N ILE A 2 47.30 -30.64 15.80
CA ILE A 2 48.29 -29.66 16.29
C ILE A 2 49.66 -29.88 15.62
N LEU A 3 50.43 -28.81 15.39
CA LEU A 3 51.79 -28.89 14.84
C LEU A 3 52.84 -29.18 15.93
N THR A 4 53.87 -29.96 15.58
CA THR A 4 55.08 -30.12 16.40
C THR A 4 56.00 -28.92 16.23
N GLY A 5 56.94 -28.71 17.15
CA GLY A 5 57.95 -27.65 17.08
C GLY A 5 58.74 -27.68 15.77
N THR A 6 59.18 -28.87 15.35
CA THR A 6 59.88 -29.08 14.07
C THR A 6 59.02 -28.73 12.85
N GLU A 7 57.71 -28.94 12.93
CA GLU A 7 56.80 -28.56 11.86
C GLU A 7 56.55 -27.05 11.89
N ILE A 8 56.44 -26.42 13.07
CA ILE A 8 56.35 -24.96 13.20
C ILE A 8 57.56 -24.28 12.55
N GLU A 9 58.78 -24.78 12.79
CA GLU A 9 60.01 -24.27 12.16
C GLU A 9 59.96 -24.39 10.64
N ARG A 10 59.56 -25.57 10.14
CA ARG A 10 59.43 -25.84 8.70
C ARG A 10 58.39 -24.93 8.05
N GLU A 11 57.23 -24.79 8.67
CA GLU A 11 56.11 -24.02 8.14
C GLU A 11 56.38 -22.51 8.20
N ARG A 12 57.15 -22.05 9.18
CA ARG A 12 57.70 -20.70 9.20
C ARG A 12 58.70 -20.48 8.06
N ALA A 13 59.63 -21.42 7.83
CA ALA A 13 60.58 -21.33 6.73
C ALA A 13 59.89 -21.32 5.35
N ASN A 14 58.74 -21.99 5.23
CA ASN A 14 57.89 -21.99 4.04
C ASN A 14 57.00 -20.74 3.92
N GLY A 15 57.05 -19.80 4.86
CA GLY A 15 56.22 -18.59 4.88
C GLY A 15 54.74 -18.84 5.22
N ARG A 16 54.37 -20.04 5.67
CA ARG A 16 52.97 -20.37 6.04
C ARG A 16 52.65 -20.01 7.49
N ILE A 17 53.66 -19.82 8.33
CA ILE A 17 53.54 -19.27 9.70
C ILE A 17 54.41 -18.03 9.82
N THR A 18 53.84 -16.95 10.35
CA THR A 18 54.56 -15.72 10.68
C THR A 18 55.02 -15.76 12.12
N ILE A 19 56.34 -15.62 12.33
CA ILE A 19 56.97 -15.37 13.63
C ILE A 19 58.11 -14.39 13.40
N ASP A 20 57.97 -13.17 13.91
CA ASP A 20 58.98 -12.13 13.79
C ASP A 20 59.09 -11.25 15.06
N PRO A 21 60.25 -11.21 15.74
CA PRO A 21 61.46 -11.98 15.49
C PRO A 21 61.32 -13.46 15.86
N PHE A 22 61.93 -14.34 15.07
CA PHE A 22 62.03 -15.78 15.34
C PHE A 22 63.36 -16.13 16.04
N THR A 23 63.26 -16.88 17.14
CA THR A 23 64.39 -17.37 17.93
C THR A 23 64.28 -18.89 18.07
N PRO A 24 65.23 -19.69 17.55
CA PRO A 24 65.16 -21.16 17.62
C PRO A 24 65.02 -21.69 19.05
N GLU A 25 65.65 -21.04 20.03
CA GLU A 25 65.61 -21.43 21.45
C GLU A 25 64.22 -21.28 22.09
N GLN A 26 63.29 -20.58 21.42
CA GLN A 26 61.92 -20.42 21.88
C GLN A 26 61.00 -21.56 21.41
N VAL A 27 61.46 -22.47 20.53
CA VAL A 27 60.67 -23.60 20.03
C VAL A 27 60.58 -24.73 21.08
N ASN A 28 59.36 -25.15 21.39
CA ASN A 28 59.04 -26.30 22.24
C ASN A 28 58.52 -27.47 21.39
N PRO A 29 58.32 -28.68 21.94
CA PRO A 29 57.85 -29.84 21.17
C PRO A 29 56.56 -29.64 20.37
N ASN A 30 55.64 -28.77 20.80
CA ASN A 30 54.35 -28.50 20.14
C ASN A 30 53.95 -27.00 20.15
N SER A 31 54.89 -26.10 20.43
CA SER A 31 54.57 -24.66 20.60
C SER A 31 55.80 -23.78 20.40
N TYR A 32 55.61 -22.47 20.29
CA TYR A 32 56.66 -21.47 20.29
C TYR A 32 56.45 -20.49 21.45
N ASN A 33 57.44 -20.32 22.34
CA ASN A 33 57.36 -19.35 23.43
C ASN A 33 57.40 -17.92 22.85
N PHE A 34 56.57 -17.01 23.35
CA PHE A 34 56.62 -15.59 23.00
C PHE A 34 56.90 -14.72 24.21
N ARG A 35 57.36 -13.49 23.96
CA ARG A 35 57.85 -12.57 24.98
C ARG A 35 56.88 -11.43 25.25
N LEU A 36 56.86 -10.98 26.50
CA LEU A 36 56.08 -9.83 26.95
C LEU A 36 56.68 -8.53 26.40
N GLY A 37 55.87 -7.72 25.72
CA GLY A 37 56.20 -6.35 25.32
C GLY A 37 56.29 -5.39 26.51
N LYS A 38 56.86 -4.21 26.29
CA LYS A 38 57.14 -3.25 27.38
C LYS A 38 55.98 -2.35 27.76
N THR A 39 54.85 -2.41 27.05
CA THR A 39 53.72 -1.50 27.24
C THR A 39 52.49 -2.25 27.73
N LEU A 40 51.81 -1.68 28.72
CA LEU A 40 50.53 -2.12 29.25
C LEU A 40 49.48 -1.02 29.05
N ARG A 41 48.20 -1.42 28.96
CA ARG A 41 47.05 -0.50 29.05
C ARG A 41 46.09 -0.94 30.13
N VAL A 42 45.46 0.03 30.79
CA VAL A 42 44.37 -0.21 31.74
C VAL A 42 43.26 0.79 31.49
N TYR A 43 42.02 0.33 31.42
CA TYR A 43 40.86 1.21 31.33
C TYR A 43 40.74 2.12 32.56
N GLN A 44 40.30 3.37 32.33
CA GLN A 44 40.17 4.39 33.37
C GLN A 44 38.76 4.42 33.96
N ASP A 45 37.75 4.45 33.11
CA ASP A 45 36.36 4.68 33.50
C ASP A 45 35.56 3.39 33.62
N MET A 46 34.61 3.38 34.56
CA MET A 46 33.68 2.28 34.80
C MET A 46 32.24 2.82 34.94
N PRO A 47 31.23 2.09 34.45
CA PRO A 47 31.32 0.82 33.72
C PRO A 47 31.89 1.01 32.31
N LEU A 48 32.53 -0.03 31.78
CA LEU A 48 32.90 -0.06 30.36
C LEU A 48 31.64 -0.20 29.51
N ASP A 49 31.54 0.61 28.45
CA ASP A 49 30.42 0.57 27.51
C ASP A 49 30.86 -0.07 26.19
N ALA A 50 30.17 -1.13 25.78
CA ALA A 50 30.45 -1.82 24.53
C ALA A 50 29.99 -1.01 23.29
N ARG A 51 29.16 0.02 23.46
CA ARG A 51 28.73 0.91 22.37
C ARG A 51 29.68 2.07 22.10
N SER A 52 30.65 2.29 22.98
CA SER A 52 31.50 3.47 22.96
C SER A 52 32.97 3.10 23.00
N THR A 53 33.85 4.01 22.56
CA THR A 53 35.28 3.92 22.86
C THR A 53 35.48 4.04 24.37
N ASN A 54 36.40 3.25 24.94
CA ASN A 54 36.70 3.28 26.36
C ASN A 54 38.11 3.82 26.58
N ASP A 55 38.23 4.84 27.43
CA ASP A 55 39.50 5.50 27.72
C ASP A 55 40.42 4.59 28.53
N PHE A 56 41.72 4.72 28.27
CA PHE A 56 42.76 3.92 28.90
C PHE A 56 43.99 4.76 29.25
N GLU A 57 44.68 4.31 30.29
CA GLU A 57 46.02 4.76 30.64
C GLU A 57 47.05 3.78 30.06
N GLU A 58 48.13 4.30 29.49
CA GLU A 58 49.27 3.51 29.04
C GLU A 58 50.38 3.52 30.09
N ILE A 59 50.93 2.35 30.38
CA ILE A 59 51.96 2.14 31.40
C ILE A 59 53.16 1.45 30.73
N GLU A 60 54.34 2.06 30.82
CA GLU A 60 55.58 1.42 30.40
C GLU A 60 56.17 0.60 31.55
N ILE A 61 56.53 -0.66 31.28
CA ILE A 61 57.17 -1.57 32.23
C ILE A 61 58.66 -1.17 32.34
N PRO A 62 59.14 -0.73 33.51
CA PRO A 62 60.55 -0.39 33.69
C PRO A 62 61.46 -1.64 33.60
N ASP A 63 62.76 -1.41 33.42
CA ASP A 63 63.76 -2.49 33.38
C ASP A 63 63.84 -3.29 34.70
N ASP A 64 63.55 -2.66 35.85
CA ASP A 64 63.47 -3.32 37.16
C ASP A 64 62.10 -3.98 37.43
N GLY A 65 61.19 -3.93 36.46
CA GLY A 65 59.92 -4.64 36.42
C GLY A 65 58.73 -3.88 37.03
N TYR A 66 57.52 -4.29 36.66
CA TYR A 66 56.25 -3.73 37.10
C TYR A 66 55.44 -4.74 37.91
N ILE A 67 54.81 -4.33 39.02
CA ILE A 67 53.97 -5.21 39.85
C ILE A 67 52.53 -5.16 39.34
N LEU A 68 52.03 -6.30 38.87
CA LEU A 68 50.62 -6.48 38.54
C LEU A 68 49.82 -6.71 39.83
N GLU A 69 48.89 -5.80 40.11
CA GLU A 69 47.98 -5.90 41.24
C GLU A 69 46.78 -6.83 40.96
N PRO A 70 46.34 -7.66 41.94
CA PRO A 70 45.13 -8.46 41.80
C PRO A 70 43.86 -7.64 41.59
N GLY A 71 42.89 -8.22 40.89
CA GLY A 71 41.60 -7.56 40.62
C GLY A 71 41.64 -6.49 39.52
N ARG A 72 42.79 -6.28 38.88
CA ARG A 72 42.97 -5.35 37.75
C ARG A 72 43.34 -6.10 36.48
N LEU A 73 42.66 -5.78 35.39
CA LEU A 73 42.99 -6.27 34.04
C LEU A 73 44.01 -5.32 33.41
N TYR A 74 45.11 -5.88 32.89
CA TYR A 74 46.09 -5.15 32.09
C TYR A 74 46.10 -5.74 30.68
N LEU A 75 45.94 -4.89 29.67
CA LEU A 75 46.16 -5.28 28.29
C LEU A 75 47.65 -5.12 27.99
N ALA A 76 48.34 -6.23 27.74
CA ALA A 76 49.73 -6.24 27.31
C ALA A 76 49.81 -6.69 25.85
N HIS A 77 51.02 -6.89 25.34
CA HIS A 77 51.20 -7.43 23.99
C HIS A 77 52.43 -8.33 23.89
N THR A 78 52.51 -9.09 22.80
CA THR A 78 53.72 -9.83 22.43
C THR A 78 54.76 -8.92 21.79
N ILE A 79 56.05 -9.23 21.98
CA ILE A 79 57.12 -8.64 21.16
C ILE A 79 56.99 -9.16 19.72
N GLU A 80 56.76 -10.46 19.59
CA GLU A 80 56.66 -11.13 18.30
C GLU A 80 55.36 -10.76 17.56
N VAL A 81 55.50 -10.49 16.27
CA VAL A 81 54.42 -10.55 15.29
C VAL A 81 54.17 -12.03 14.97
N LEU A 82 52.95 -12.50 15.25
CA LEU A 82 52.56 -13.91 15.13
C LEU A 82 51.31 -14.03 14.26
N GLY A 83 51.25 -15.03 13.39
CA GLY A 83 50.11 -15.23 12.49
C GLY A 83 50.23 -16.42 11.55
N SER A 84 49.17 -16.71 10.80
CA SER A 84 49.20 -17.70 9.70
C SER A 84 47.94 -17.61 8.84
N GLU A 85 48.10 -17.68 7.52
CA GLU A 85 46.98 -17.85 6.56
C GLU A 85 46.56 -19.32 6.38
N HIS A 86 47.26 -20.26 7.00
CA HIS A 86 47.10 -21.71 6.76
C HIS A 86 46.71 -22.49 8.02
N TYR A 87 46.99 -21.95 9.20
CA TYR A 87 46.82 -22.60 10.48
C TYR A 87 46.10 -21.68 11.45
N ALA A 88 45.22 -22.24 12.29
CA ALA A 88 44.56 -21.48 13.35
C ALA A 88 45.49 -21.38 14.58
N PRO A 89 45.92 -20.17 14.98
CA PRO A 89 46.77 -19.96 16.15
C PRO A 89 45.96 -20.03 17.46
N THR A 90 46.54 -20.61 18.50
CA THR A 90 46.02 -20.56 19.88
C THR A 90 47.15 -20.32 20.87
N PHE A 91 46.92 -19.55 21.94
CA PHE A 91 47.97 -19.30 22.93
C PHE A 91 47.58 -19.61 24.36
N ALA A 92 48.59 -19.92 25.18
CA ALA A 92 48.44 -20.16 26.60
C ALA A 92 49.62 -19.59 27.39
N ALA A 93 49.40 -19.35 28.70
CA ALA A 93 50.49 -19.03 29.60
C ALA A 93 51.53 -20.16 29.63
N ARG A 94 52.80 -19.82 29.84
CA ARG A 94 53.80 -20.83 30.19
C ARG A 94 53.45 -21.41 31.56
N SER A 95 53.71 -22.71 31.73
CA SER A 95 53.45 -23.40 33.00
C SER A 95 54.15 -22.75 34.20
N SER A 96 55.33 -22.15 34.00
CA SER A 96 56.03 -21.38 35.04
C SER A 96 55.31 -20.08 35.42
N VAL A 97 54.72 -19.40 34.45
CA VAL A 97 53.98 -18.14 34.64
C VAL A 97 52.63 -18.41 35.31
N ALA A 98 51.91 -19.42 34.83
CA ALA A 98 50.62 -19.82 35.40
C ALA A 98 50.72 -20.17 36.89
N ARG A 99 51.83 -20.80 37.34
CA ARG A 99 52.07 -21.14 38.75
C ARG A 99 52.26 -19.92 39.66
N LEU A 100 52.57 -18.74 39.11
CA LEU A 100 52.58 -17.48 39.88
C LEU A 100 51.16 -16.95 40.13
N GLY A 101 50.15 -17.57 39.52
CA GLY A 101 48.77 -17.09 39.52
C GLY A 101 48.50 -16.02 38.45
N LEU A 102 49.35 -15.93 37.41
CA LEU A 102 49.17 -15.00 36.30
C LEU A 102 48.46 -15.68 35.12
N PHE A 103 47.30 -15.13 34.77
CA PHE A 103 46.58 -15.42 33.52
C PHE A 103 47.03 -14.44 32.45
N ILE A 104 47.18 -14.92 31.21
CA ILE A 104 47.57 -14.08 30.05
C ILE A 104 46.47 -14.02 28.98
N ASN A 105 45.42 -14.82 29.18
CA ASN A 105 44.12 -14.76 28.51
C ASN A 105 43.05 -15.13 29.54
N LEU A 106 41.90 -14.47 29.50
CA LEU A 106 40.77 -14.78 30.38
C LEU A 106 39.70 -15.63 29.68
N SER A 107 39.44 -15.38 28.40
CA SER A 107 38.34 -16.02 27.67
C SER A 107 38.61 -16.32 26.19
N ALA A 108 39.51 -15.60 25.53
CA ALA A 108 39.75 -15.70 24.08
C ALA A 108 41.21 -16.08 23.77
N SER A 109 41.49 -17.38 23.67
CA SER A 109 42.83 -17.92 23.38
C SER A 109 43.03 -18.35 21.93
N LEU A 110 41.96 -18.43 21.14
CA LEU A 110 41.95 -18.75 19.71
C LEU A 110 42.05 -17.47 18.89
N GLY A 111 42.93 -17.43 17.91
CA GLY A 111 42.92 -16.40 16.88
C GLY A 111 42.46 -16.93 15.53
N ASP A 112 42.01 -16.02 14.70
CA ASP A 112 41.49 -16.33 13.37
C ASP A 112 42.63 -16.64 12.39
N ILE A 113 42.33 -17.52 11.42
CA ILE A 113 43.23 -17.82 10.31
C ILE A 113 43.33 -16.57 9.43
N GLY A 114 44.53 -16.12 9.09
CA GLY A 114 44.79 -14.85 8.40
C GLY A 114 45.23 -13.72 9.33
N TYR A 115 44.95 -13.82 10.64
CA TYR A 115 45.44 -12.82 11.58
C TYR A 115 46.97 -12.79 11.61
N THR A 116 47.55 -11.60 11.49
CA THR A 116 48.99 -11.36 11.69
C THR A 116 49.19 -10.02 12.42
N GLY A 117 49.90 -10.03 13.54
CA GLY A 117 50.17 -8.84 14.34
C GLY A 117 50.87 -9.15 15.67
N GLN A 118 51.17 -8.12 16.46
CA GLN A 118 51.49 -8.30 17.88
C GLN A 118 50.19 -8.61 18.64
N TRP A 119 50.18 -9.73 19.37
CA TRP A 119 48.98 -10.22 20.02
C TRP A 119 48.77 -9.50 21.34
N THR A 120 47.57 -8.94 21.53
CA THR A 120 47.15 -8.40 22.83
C THR A 120 46.97 -9.54 23.84
N LEU A 121 47.59 -9.40 25.00
CA LEU A 121 47.46 -10.34 26.12
C LEU A 121 46.57 -9.71 27.20
N GLN A 122 45.71 -10.51 27.82
CA GLN A 122 44.89 -10.09 28.95
C GLN A 122 45.56 -10.57 30.25
N LEU A 123 46.42 -9.73 30.81
CA LEU A 123 47.12 -10.05 32.05
C LEU A 123 46.20 -9.80 33.24
N TYR A 124 45.91 -10.86 33.97
CA TYR A 124 45.15 -10.82 35.22
C TYR A 124 45.84 -11.71 36.25
N SER A 125 46.14 -11.15 37.42
CA SER A 125 46.92 -11.84 38.43
C SER A 125 46.12 -12.12 39.69
N MET A 126 46.26 -13.32 40.26
CA MET A 126 45.70 -13.66 41.57
C MET A 126 46.58 -13.18 42.73
N ASN A 127 47.89 -13.06 42.48
CA ASN A 127 48.89 -12.59 43.44
C ASN A 127 49.51 -11.28 42.95
N ARG A 128 50.26 -10.59 43.80
CA ARG A 128 51.11 -9.48 43.35
C ARG A 128 52.32 -10.07 42.60
N VAL A 129 52.33 -9.96 41.28
CA VAL A 129 53.35 -10.58 40.42
C VAL A 129 54.14 -9.48 39.73
N ARG A 130 55.47 -9.46 39.94
CA ARG A 130 56.37 -8.57 39.20
C ARG A 130 56.69 -9.19 37.85
N VAL A 131 56.45 -8.45 36.77
CA VAL A 131 56.77 -8.81 35.39
C VAL A 131 57.85 -7.89 34.82
N TYR A 132 58.59 -8.36 33.84
CA TYR A 132 59.68 -7.63 33.19
C TYR A 132 59.49 -7.66 31.67
N PRO A 133 59.93 -6.62 30.94
CA PRO A 133 59.90 -6.65 29.49
C PRO A 133 60.79 -7.78 28.96
N GLY A 134 60.36 -8.47 27.90
CA GLY A 134 61.13 -9.52 27.23
C GLY A 134 61.07 -10.91 27.88
N ILE A 135 60.37 -11.10 29.01
CA ILE A 135 60.22 -12.44 29.60
C ILE A 135 59.40 -13.35 28.68
N ASN A 136 59.77 -14.63 28.59
CA ASN A 136 58.93 -15.65 27.96
C ASN A 136 57.66 -15.84 28.79
N ILE A 137 56.58 -15.17 28.41
CA ILE A 137 55.34 -15.08 29.19
C ILE A 137 54.32 -16.15 28.80
N GLY A 138 54.26 -16.48 27.51
CA GLY A 138 53.30 -17.44 26.96
C GLY A 138 53.91 -18.28 25.85
N GLN A 139 53.07 -19.10 25.25
CA GLN A 139 53.42 -19.98 24.14
C GLN A 139 52.26 -20.06 23.14
N MET A 140 52.59 -20.08 21.86
CA MET A 140 51.67 -20.17 20.73
C MET A 140 51.70 -21.59 20.14
N MET A 141 50.54 -22.12 19.80
CA MET A 141 50.31 -23.40 19.15
C MET A 141 49.50 -23.19 17.88
N TRP A 142 49.74 -24.01 16.85
CA TRP A 142 49.05 -23.90 15.56
C TRP A 142 48.26 -25.17 15.26
N TRP A 143 47.02 -25.00 14.78
CA TRP A 143 46.09 -26.07 14.44
C TRP A 143 45.82 -26.09 12.95
N ARG A 144 45.82 -27.28 12.36
CA ARG A 144 45.41 -27.50 10.97
C ARG A 144 43.88 -27.46 10.85
N PRO A 145 43.31 -26.50 10.09
CA PRO A 145 41.88 -26.40 9.85
C PRO A 145 41.37 -27.49 8.90
N GLN A 146 40.05 -27.71 8.90
CA GLN A 146 39.34 -28.60 7.98
C GLN A 146 38.17 -27.84 7.35
N GLY A 147 38.07 -27.85 6.02
CA GLY A 147 37.07 -27.08 5.25
C GLY A 147 37.71 -26.01 4.37
N GLU A 148 36.88 -25.21 3.72
CA GLU A 148 37.30 -24.01 2.99
C GLU A 148 37.83 -22.96 3.98
N ILE A 149 38.97 -22.34 3.65
CA ILE A 149 39.58 -21.31 4.50
C ILE A 149 39.12 -19.94 4.03
N VAL A 150 38.47 -19.20 4.91
CA VAL A 150 38.20 -17.76 4.77
C VAL A 150 39.16 -17.01 5.67
N LEU A 151 39.95 -16.12 5.10
CA LEU A 151 40.96 -15.37 5.84
C LEU A 151 40.35 -14.20 6.61
N TYR A 152 40.86 -13.97 7.81
CA TYR A 152 40.56 -12.82 8.63
C TYR A 152 41.10 -11.54 7.99
N ASP A 153 40.20 -10.58 7.78
CA ASP A 153 40.49 -9.21 7.35
C ASP A 153 39.68 -8.25 8.22
N GLY A 154 39.89 -8.33 9.54
CA GLY A 154 39.14 -7.58 10.54
C GLY A 154 39.94 -6.46 11.20
N LYS A 155 39.24 -5.67 12.02
CA LYS A 155 39.73 -4.44 12.66
C LYS A 155 40.99 -4.56 13.52
N TYR A 156 41.39 -5.77 13.93
CA TYR A 156 42.59 -5.98 14.73
C TYR A 156 43.82 -6.39 13.90
N GLN A 157 43.67 -6.61 12.59
CA GLN A 157 44.76 -7.02 11.71
C GLN A 157 45.95 -6.05 11.81
N GLY A 158 47.17 -6.58 11.89
CA GLY A 158 48.38 -5.76 11.95
C GLY A 158 48.56 -4.97 13.25
N SER A 159 47.94 -5.39 14.36
CA SER A 159 48.08 -4.72 15.66
C SER A 159 49.55 -4.54 16.07
N VAL A 160 49.86 -3.38 16.64
CA VAL A 160 51.15 -3.04 17.26
C VAL A 160 50.90 -2.51 18.67
N GLY A 161 51.59 -3.07 19.65
CA GLY A 161 51.36 -2.77 21.06
C GLY A 161 50.07 -3.38 21.62
N PRO A 162 49.70 -3.05 22.88
CA PRO A 162 48.47 -3.54 23.48
C PRO A 162 47.26 -2.83 22.85
N ARG A 163 46.32 -3.59 22.28
CA ARG A 163 45.11 -3.04 21.65
C ARG A 163 43.91 -3.07 22.60
N SER A 164 43.26 -1.92 22.78
CA SER A 164 41.96 -1.80 23.50
C SER A 164 40.83 -2.45 22.70
N SER A 165 39.69 -2.69 23.35
CA SER A 165 38.52 -3.25 22.68
C SER A 165 37.91 -2.24 21.70
N ASP A 166 37.79 -2.66 20.44
CA ASP A 166 37.05 -1.95 19.39
C ASP A 166 35.65 -2.57 19.19
N ILE A 167 35.08 -3.22 20.21
CA ILE A 167 33.76 -3.89 20.11
C ILE A 167 32.63 -2.95 19.65
N HIS A 168 32.72 -1.66 19.98
CA HIS A 168 31.79 -0.63 19.53
C HIS A 168 31.69 -0.54 17.99
N VAL A 169 32.76 -0.88 17.26
CA VAL A 169 32.77 -0.91 15.79
C VAL A 169 31.91 -2.04 15.21
N ASP A 170 31.68 -3.12 15.97
CA ASP A 170 30.84 -4.24 15.52
C ASP A 170 29.37 -4.05 15.88
N PHE A 171 29.07 -3.12 16.79
CA PHE A 171 27.75 -2.99 17.40
C PHE A 171 26.69 -2.79 16.30
N ASP A 172 26.80 -1.71 15.54
CA ASP A 172 25.82 -1.39 14.51
C ASP A 172 25.77 -2.46 13.41
N LYS A 173 26.90 -3.07 13.04
CA LYS A 173 26.93 -4.15 12.04
C LYS A 173 26.16 -5.39 12.52
N GLN A 174 26.31 -5.76 13.79
CA GLN A 174 25.62 -6.94 14.34
C GLN A 174 24.11 -6.70 14.43
N PHE A 175 23.69 -5.53 14.93
CA PHE A 175 22.26 -5.19 14.98
C PHE A 175 21.68 -5.00 13.58
N ALA A 176 22.44 -4.41 12.65
CA ALA A 176 22.03 -4.27 11.26
C ALA A 176 21.82 -5.64 10.58
N ARG A 177 22.67 -6.64 10.83
CA ARG A 177 22.48 -8.01 10.31
C ARG A 177 21.21 -8.68 10.83
N GLN A 178 20.90 -8.48 12.11
CA GLN A 178 19.70 -9.04 12.75
C GLN A 178 18.43 -8.33 12.27
N ARG A 179 18.50 -7.01 12.11
CA ARG A 179 17.37 -6.16 11.73
C ARG A 179 17.12 -6.16 10.22
N PHE A 180 18.15 -6.31 9.40
CA PHE A 180 18.11 -6.25 7.94
C PHE A 180 18.73 -7.51 7.32
N PRO A 181 17.98 -8.62 7.26
CA PRO A 181 18.53 -9.90 6.87
C PRO A 181 18.95 -9.89 5.39
N GLY A 182 20.10 -10.51 5.11
CA GLY A 182 20.63 -10.69 3.76
C GLY A 182 20.22 -12.03 3.15
N LEU A 183 20.63 -12.27 1.91
CA LEU A 183 20.50 -13.59 1.26
C LEU A 183 21.16 -14.68 2.12
N GLY A 184 20.51 -15.85 2.21
CA GLY A 184 21.00 -17.01 2.98
C GLY A 184 20.79 -16.93 4.49
N ALA A 185 20.17 -15.87 5.01
CA ALA A 185 19.73 -15.82 6.41
C ALA A 185 18.50 -16.73 6.65
N SER A 186 18.24 -17.07 7.92
CA SER A 186 16.94 -17.64 8.31
C SER A 186 15.90 -16.52 8.30
N LEU A 187 14.84 -16.67 7.51
CA LEU A 187 13.87 -15.61 7.23
C LEU A 187 12.47 -16.03 7.65
N GLU A 188 11.71 -15.08 8.19
CA GLU A 188 10.26 -15.19 8.33
C GLU A 188 9.60 -14.46 7.15
N VAL A 189 8.84 -15.19 6.33
CA VAL A 189 8.16 -14.62 5.14
C VAL A 189 7.25 -13.46 5.53
N SER A 190 6.64 -13.54 6.72
CA SER A 190 5.80 -12.51 7.31
C SER A 190 6.52 -11.21 7.69
N GLU A 191 7.84 -11.16 7.58
CA GLU A 191 8.64 -9.96 7.87
C GLU A 191 9.25 -9.37 6.59
N VAL A 192 9.84 -10.20 5.73
CA VAL A 192 10.58 -9.77 4.52
C VAL A 192 9.74 -9.80 3.24
N GLY A 193 8.54 -10.38 3.32
CA GLY A 193 7.64 -10.59 2.20
C GLY A 193 8.04 -11.77 1.30
N PRO A 194 7.09 -12.25 0.49
CA PRO A 194 7.27 -13.44 -0.34
C PRO A 194 8.39 -13.25 -1.37
N LYS A 195 8.49 -12.07 -1.99
CA LYS A 195 9.48 -11.79 -3.05
C LYS A 195 10.91 -11.97 -2.56
N PHE A 196 11.25 -11.46 -1.37
CA PHE A 196 12.62 -11.61 -0.83
C PHE A 196 12.88 -13.02 -0.31
N ALA A 197 11.89 -13.64 0.34
CA ALA A 197 12.01 -15.01 0.83
C ALA A 197 12.33 -15.99 -0.32
N GLU A 198 11.58 -15.91 -1.41
CA GLU A 198 11.78 -16.70 -2.63
C GLU A 198 13.16 -16.47 -3.25
N LEU A 199 13.58 -15.20 -3.32
CA LEU A 199 14.88 -14.82 -3.87
C LEU A 199 16.05 -15.32 -3.00
N SER A 200 15.91 -15.25 -1.67
CA SER A 200 16.90 -15.75 -0.72
C SER A 200 17.03 -17.27 -0.78
N GLU A 201 15.93 -18.00 -0.86
CA GLU A 201 15.97 -19.45 -1.04
C GLU A 201 16.69 -19.82 -2.34
N SER A 202 16.35 -19.16 -3.45
CA SER A 202 16.94 -19.38 -4.77
C SER A 202 18.43 -19.05 -4.84
N SER A 203 18.93 -18.18 -3.95
CA SER A 203 20.36 -17.77 -3.92
C SER A 203 21.34 -18.91 -3.61
N HIS A 204 20.86 -20.05 -3.12
CA HIS A 204 21.69 -21.24 -2.88
C HIS A 204 22.07 -21.97 -4.18
N ASP A 205 21.22 -21.86 -5.20
CA ASP A 205 21.31 -22.64 -6.44
C ASP A 205 21.61 -21.80 -7.68
N PHE A 206 21.32 -20.50 -7.61
CA PHE A 206 21.40 -19.58 -8.73
C PHE A 206 22.16 -18.32 -8.36
N ARG A 207 22.70 -17.63 -9.37
CA ARG A 207 23.31 -16.32 -9.17
C ARG A 207 22.23 -15.31 -8.91
N VAL A 208 22.19 -14.80 -7.70
CA VAL A 208 21.31 -13.72 -7.27
C VAL A 208 22.18 -12.52 -6.96
N PRO A 209 21.89 -11.32 -7.49
CA PRO A 209 22.64 -10.14 -7.14
C PRO A 209 22.53 -9.87 -5.64
N THR A 210 23.65 -9.52 -5.01
CA THR A 210 23.73 -9.27 -3.56
C THR A 210 22.58 -8.39 -3.09
N ALA A 211 21.84 -8.84 -2.08
CA ALA A 211 20.67 -8.14 -1.59
C ALA A 211 20.45 -8.32 -0.08
N PHE A 212 19.66 -7.41 0.50
CA PHE A 212 19.05 -7.56 1.82
C PHE A 212 17.62 -6.99 1.83
N SER A 213 16.87 -7.36 2.86
CA SER A 213 15.51 -6.84 3.08
C SER A 213 15.48 -5.88 4.26
N VAL A 214 14.71 -4.81 4.08
CA VAL A 214 14.15 -3.98 5.15
C VAL A 214 12.79 -4.57 5.51
N PRO A 215 12.60 -5.13 6.71
CA PRO A 215 11.35 -5.77 7.10
C PRO A 215 10.15 -4.82 7.11
N ALA A 216 8.95 -5.37 6.94
CA ALA A 216 7.70 -4.60 6.95
C ALA A 216 7.44 -3.87 8.28
N GLY A 217 7.95 -4.41 9.40
CA GLY A 217 7.85 -3.80 10.72
C GLY A 217 8.56 -2.44 10.83
N GLU A 218 9.62 -2.21 10.05
CA GLU A 218 10.33 -0.92 10.02
C GLU A 218 9.45 0.22 9.51
N PHE A 219 8.49 -0.12 8.63
CA PHE A 219 7.54 0.85 8.13
C PHE A 219 6.52 1.22 9.22
N ALA A 220 6.02 0.24 9.97
CA ALA A 220 5.14 0.50 11.10
C ALA A 220 5.84 1.37 12.16
N ASP A 221 7.11 1.11 12.45
CA ASP A 221 7.93 1.90 13.38
C ASP A 221 8.24 3.31 12.86
N ALA A 222 8.16 3.56 11.55
CA ALA A 222 8.37 4.87 10.94
C ALA A 222 7.16 5.81 11.09
N LEU A 223 5.99 5.28 11.48
CA LEU A 223 4.78 6.06 11.71
C LEU A 223 4.66 6.47 13.17
N THR A 224 4.38 7.74 13.42
CA THR A 224 3.99 8.18 14.76
C THR A 224 2.58 7.72 15.09
N GLU A 225 2.25 7.63 16.38
CA GLU A 225 0.90 7.29 16.85
C GLU A 225 -0.17 8.23 16.26
N GLU A 226 0.15 9.53 16.14
CA GLU A 226 -0.72 10.54 15.54
C GLU A 226 -0.95 10.29 14.03
N GLN A 227 0.12 9.97 13.28
CA GLN A 227 0.01 9.66 11.86
C GLN A 227 -0.80 8.38 11.63
N GLY A 228 -0.56 7.33 12.42
CA GLY A 228 -1.30 6.07 12.36
C GLY A 228 -2.80 6.27 12.63
N ALA A 229 -3.15 7.06 13.64
CA ALA A 229 -4.55 7.40 13.92
C ALA A 229 -5.18 8.22 12.78
N ALA A 230 -4.47 9.21 12.23
CA ALA A 230 -4.95 10.04 11.15
C ALA A 230 -5.17 9.26 9.84
N LEU A 231 -4.31 8.30 9.52
CA LEU A 231 -4.49 7.39 8.39
C LEU A 231 -5.68 6.47 8.61
N THR A 232 -5.82 5.88 9.80
CA THR A 232 -6.97 5.02 10.15
C THR A 232 -8.29 5.76 9.96
N ASP A 233 -8.38 7.00 10.43
CA ASP A 233 -9.55 7.86 10.23
C ASP A 233 -9.80 8.15 8.74
N ALA A 234 -8.75 8.53 7.99
CA ALA A 234 -8.88 8.86 6.56
C ALA A 234 -9.32 7.65 5.70
N PHE A 235 -8.80 6.44 5.97
CA PHE A 235 -9.22 5.22 5.27
C PHE A 235 -10.60 4.73 5.73
N GLY A 236 -10.95 4.91 7.01
CA GLY A 236 -12.31 4.66 7.52
C GLY A 236 -13.36 5.53 6.83
N ASP A 237 -13.05 6.82 6.67
CA ASP A 237 -13.88 7.77 5.92
C ASP A 237 -14.02 7.36 4.44
N LEU A 238 -12.92 6.91 3.82
CA LEU A 238 -12.91 6.46 2.44
C LEU A 238 -13.79 5.21 2.22
N LYS A 239 -13.74 4.24 3.16
CA LYS A 239 -14.58 3.04 3.16
C LYS A 239 -16.07 3.41 3.31
N ALA A 240 -16.40 4.27 4.29
CA ALA A 240 -17.79 4.65 4.58
C ALA A 240 -18.46 5.44 3.46
N THR A 241 -17.68 6.23 2.72
CA THR A 241 -18.18 7.07 1.62
C THR A 241 -18.11 6.38 0.25
N VAL A 242 -17.57 5.15 0.16
CA VAL A 242 -17.35 4.38 -1.08
C VAL A 242 -16.71 5.26 -2.16
N GLY A 243 -15.71 6.05 -1.77
CA GLY A 243 -14.98 6.93 -2.70
C GLY A 243 -15.76 8.14 -3.24
N ALA A 244 -16.93 8.50 -2.70
CA ALA A 244 -17.64 9.72 -3.14
C ALA A 244 -16.81 11.00 -3.00
N PHE A 245 -15.87 11.02 -2.04
CA PHE A 245 -14.88 12.08 -1.84
C PHE A 245 -13.46 11.59 -2.13
N PHE A 246 -13.31 10.66 -3.08
CA PHE A 246 -12.04 9.99 -3.36
C PHE A 246 -10.87 10.98 -3.49
N THR A 247 -11.05 12.07 -4.24
CA THR A 247 -10.00 13.09 -4.45
C THR A 247 -9.55 13.74 -3.15
N ASP A 248 -10.48 14.17 -2.29
CA ASP A 248 -10.17 14.82 -1.01
C ASP A 248 -9.56 13.84 -0.01
N SER A 249 -10.12 12.63 0.09
CA SER A 249 -9.62 11.57 0.95
C SER A 249 -8.20 11.16 0.55
N VAL A 250 -7.94 10.99 -0.74
CA VAL A 250 -6.60 10.65 -1.26
C VAL A 250 -5.62 11.78 -1.01
N ALA A 251 -5.98 13.04 -1.25
CA ALA A 251 -5.12 14.18 -0.95
C ALA A 251 -4.74 14.24 0.54
N ARG A 252 -5.70 13.96 1.43
CA ARG A 252 -5.45 13.84 2.88
C ARG A 252 -4.51 12.69 3.20
N ILE A 253 -4.73 11.51 2.63
CA ILE A 253 -3.90 10.32 2.82
C ILE A 253 -2.45 10.57 2.35
N GLN A 254 -2.28 11.12 1.14
CA GLN A 254 -0.97 11.47 0.58
C GLN A 254 -0.22 12.45 1.47
N LYS A 255 -0.89 13.53 1.92
CA LYS A 255 -0.26 14.53 2.79
C LYS A 255 0.27 13.94 4.10
N ILE A 256 -0.39 12.93 4.65
CA ILE A 256 0.11 12.21 5.84
C ILE A 256 1.26 11.29 5.44
N GLY A 257 1.10 10.54 4.36
CA GLY A 257 2.10 9.63 3.80
C GLY A 257 3.45 10.30 3.49
N ASP A 258 3.44 11.51 2.93
CA ASP A 258 4.64 12.26 2.56
C ASP A 258 5.59 12.53 3.73
N GLN A 259 5.07 12.55 4.96
CA GLN A 259 5.82 12.84 6.18
C GLN A 259 6.54 11.62 6.78
N ILE A 260 6.38 10.44 6.18
CA ILE A 260 6.97 9.20 6.69
C ILE A 260 8.47 9.23 6.45
N VAL A 261 9.24 9.05 7.53
CA VAL A 261 10.70 9.05 7.51
C VAL A 261 11.23 7.97 8.44
N LEU A 262 12.36 7.37 8.06
CA LEU A 262 13.01 6.37 8.90
C LEU A 262 13.51 7.00 10.22
N PRO A 263 13.26 6.37 11.38
CA PRO A 263 13.85 6.80 12.64
C PRO A 263 15.38 6.80 12.58
N GLU A 264 16.04 7.74 13.27
CA GLU A 264 17.50 7.94 13.20
C GLU A 264 18.33 6.68 13.54
N VAL A 265 17.84 5.88 14.49
CA VAL A 265 18.46 4.59 14.85
C VAL A 265 18.42 3.62 13.67
N ALA A 266 17.28 3.53 12.97
CA ALA A 266 17.14 2.68 11.79
C ALA A 266 18.00 3.20 10.62
N ARG A 267 18.10 4.52 10.42
CA ARG A 267 19.00 5.13 9.43
C ARG A 267 20.47 4.78 9.69
N THR A 268 20.90 4.85 10.95
CA THR A 268 22.26 4.49 11.37
C THR A 268 22.57 3.02 11.05
N LEU A 269 21.66 2.11 11.44
CA LEU A 269 21.83 0.68 11.18
C LEU A 269 21.75 0.34 9.69
N LEU A 270 20.90 1.01 8.91
CA LEU A 270 20.82 0.83 7.45
C LEU A 270 22.10 1.26 6.76
N THR A 271 22.66 2.42 7.16
CA THR A 271 23.96 2.88 6.67
C THR A 271 25.06 1.87 7.00
N ALA A 272 25.08 1.34 8.22
CA ALA A 272 26.00 0.27 8.59
C ALA A 272 25.82 -0.98 7.71
N ARG A 273 24.57 -1.38 7.43
CA ARG A 273 24.26 -2.53 6.56
C ARG A 273 24.73 -2.33 5.12
N LEU A 274 24.48 -1.16 4.56
CA LEU A 274 24.87 -0.79 3.19
C LEU A 274 26.39 -0.83 3.03
N ASN A 275 27.11 -0.23 3.98
CA ASN A 275 28.57 -0.25 4.01
C ASN A 275 29.12 -1.67 4.17
N GLU A 276 28.46 -2.51 4.96
CA GLU A 276 28.88 -3.89 5.19
C GLU A 276 28.70 -4.78 3.95
N ILE A 277 27.52 -4.74 3.33
CA ILE A 277 27.19 -5.62 2.20
C ILE A 277 27.88 -5.17 0.92
N PHE A 278 27.84 -3.86 0.63
CA PHE A 278 28.29 -3.34 -0.67
C PHE A 278 29.71 -2.78 -0.65
N LYS A 279 30.33 -2.64 0.53
CA LYS A 279 31.69 -2.11 0.82
C LYS A 279 31.89 -0.64 0.43
N ASP A 280 31.43 -0.23 -0.74
CA ASP A 280 31.51 1.12 -1.29
C ASP A 280 30.19 1.50 -1.99
N PRO A 281 29.15 1.86 -1.22
CA PRO A 281 27.82 2.13 -1.76
C PRO A 281 27.76 3.37 -2.68
N GLU A 282 28.76 4.26 -2.66
CA GLU A 282 28.83 5.41 -3.57
C GLU A 282 29.12 4.97 -5.02
N ASN A 283 29.91 3.90 -5.18
CA ASN A 283 30.31 3.38 -6.49
C ASN A 283 29.46 2.21 -6.98
N VAL A 284 28.57 1.68 -6.15
CA VAL A 284 27.65 0.59 -6.49
C VAL A 284 26.26 1.15 -6.80
N GLU A 285 25.66 0.72 -7.92
CA GLU A 285 24.26 1.00 -8.21
C GLU A 285 23.36 -0.04 -7.56
N LEU A 286 22.28 0.44 -6.95
CA LEU A 286 21.30 -0.35 -6.24
C LEU A 286 19.92 -0.21 -6.88
N ALA A 287 19.14 -1.27 -6.78
CA ALA A 287 17.72 -1.33 -7.02
C ALA A 287 17.00 -1.44 -5.67
N VAL A 288 16.06 -0.54 -5.42
CA VAL A 288 15.21 -0.53 -4.22
C VAL A 288 13.81 -0.92 -4.66
N ARG A 289 13.33 -2.09 -4.24
CA ARG A 289 12.09 -2.71 -4.73
C ARG A 289 11.13 -2.98 -3.59
N SER A 290 9.88 -2.58 -3.74
CA SER A 290 8.82 -2.92 -2.78
C SER A 290 8.48 -4.43 -2.80
N SER A 291 8.25 -4.98 -1.61
CA SER A 291 7.85 -6.37 -1.37
C SER A 291 6.63 -6.40 -0.45
N GLY A 292 5.43 -6.32 -1.03
CA GLY A 292 4.17 -6.34 -0.30
C GLY A 292 3.84 -7.75 0.18
N LEU A 293 3.35 -7.86 1.41
CA LEU A 293 3.04 -9.17 2.00
C LEU A 293 1.70 -9.74 1.54
N ASP A 294 0.81 -8.88 1.06
CA ASP A 294 -0.50 -9.25 0.51
C ASP A 294 -0.48 -9.32 -1.03
N GLU A 295 0.67 -9.00 -1.64
CA GLU A 295 0.91 -9.26 -3.06
C GLU A 295 0.96 -10.78 -3.29
N ASP A 296 0.32 -11.25 -4.36
CA ASP A 296 0.30 -12.66 -4.80
C ASP A 296 -0.63 -13.62 -4.01
N THR A 297 -1.67 -13.10 -3.34
CA THR A 297 -2.82 -13.91 -2.85
C THR A 297 -3.82 -14.20 -3.97
N ASP A 298 -4.48 -15.37 -3.95
CA ASP A 298 -5.40 -15.90 -4.99
C ASP A 298 -6.56 -14.95 -5.41
N GLY A 299 -6.78 -13.84 -4.71
CA GLY A 299 -7.89 -12.91 -4.91
C GLY A 299 -7.55 -11.48 -5.35
N SER A 300 -6.28 -11.06 -5.41
CA SER A 300 -5.96 -9.68 -5.82
C SER A 300 -4.70 -9.56 -6.68
N SER A 301 -4.89 -9.20 -7.95
CA SER A 301 -3.82 -8.85 -8.87
C SER A 301 -3.41 -7.38 -8.69
N LEU A 302 -2.95 -7.00 -7.50
CA LEU A 302 -2.35 -5.67 -7.23
C LEU A 302 -0.90 -5.58 -7.75
N ALA A 303 -0.50 -6.45 -8.68
CA ALA A 303 0.83 -6.50 -9.23
C ALA A 303 1.19 -5.17 -9.93
N GLY A 304 2.34 -4.60 -9.56
CA GLY A 304 2.86 -3.37 -10.18
C GLY A 304 2.33 -2.06 -9.59
N VAL A 305 1.60 -2.12 -8.48
CA VAL A 305 1.05 -0.92 -7.82
C VAL A 305 2.10 -0.15 -7.01
N HIS A 306 3.14 -0.83 -6.53
CA HIS A 306 4.19 -0.24 -5.69
C HIS A 306 5.49 0.01 -6.46
N GLN A 307 6.23 1.04 -6.05
CA GLN A 307 7.38 1.54 -6.81
C GLN A 307 8.62 0.65 -6.68
N SER A 308 9.42 0.61 -7.76
CA SER A 308 10.80 0.12 -7.76
C SER A 308 11.69 1.22 -8.33
N ILE A 309 12.76 1.55 -7.63
CA ILE A 309 13.67 2.65 -7.97
C ILE A 309 15.02 2.03 -8.32
N LEU A 310 15.50 2.27 -9.54
CA LEU A 310 16.74 1.71 -10.07
C LEU A 310 17.85 2.76 -10.14
N GLY A 311 19.10 2.30 -10.06
CA GLY A 311 20.26 3.17 -10.28
C GLY A 311 20.63 4.06 -9.09
N VAL A 312 20.19 3.69 -7.89
CA VAL A 312 20.44 4.46 -6.66
C VAL A 312 21.89 4.28 -6.21
N ARG A 313 22.56 5.35 -5.76
CA ARG A 313 23.95 5.35 -5.31
C ARG A 313 24.08 6.10 -3.99
N GLY A 314 24.90 5.58 -3.08
CA GLY A 314 25.15 6.17 -1.77
C GLY A 314 24.07 5.84 -0.73
N ALA A 315 24.45 5.96 0.54
CA ALA A 315 23.59 5.53 1.66
C ALA A 315 22.31 6.37 1.77
N GLU A 316 22.44 7.70 1.75
CA GLU A 316 21.31 8.62 1.90
C GLU A 316 20.29 8.49 0.77
N ALA A 317 20.74 8.36 -0.48
CA ALA A 317 19.83 8.18 -1.61
C ALA A 317 19.10 6.83 -1.53
N THR A 318 19.76 5.78 -1.03
CA THR A 318 19.14 4.46 -0.81
C THR A 318 18.07 4.53 0.27
N ILE A 319 18.35 5.24 1.37
CA ILE A 319 17.37 5.48 2.44
C ILE A 319 16.17 6.28 1.90
N ALA A 320 16.40 7.34 1.13
CA ALA A 320 15.33 8.12 0.51
C ALA A 320 14.47 7.27 -0.45
N ALA A 321 15.10 6.36 -1.21
CA ALA A 321 14.40 5.42 -2.09
C ALA A 321 13.55 4.40 -1.31
N ILE A 322 14.02 3.91 -0.15
CA ILE A 322 13.24 3.04 0.75
C ILE A 322 11.99 3.78 1.23
N GLU A 323 12.16 5.01 1.74
CA GLU A 323 11.03 5.83 2.18
C GLU A 323 10.05 6.13 1.04
N GLN A 324 10.55 6.37 -0.18
CA GLN A 324 9.70 6.57 -1.36
C GLN A 324 8.89 5.30 -1.71
N CYS A 325 9.48 4.12 -1.63
CA CYS A 325 8.75 2.85 -1.81
C CYS A 325 7.60 2.74 -0.79
N TRP A 326 7.81 3.13 0.45
CA TRP A 326 6.77 3.18 1.48
C TRP A 326 5.70 4.24 1.22
N ARG A 327 6.10 5.46 0.86
CA ARG A 327 5.17 6.55 0.48
C ARG A 327 4.27 6.15 -0.70
N SER A 328 4.78 5.33 -1.63
CA SER A 328 3.99 4.84 -2.78
C SER A 328 2.72 4.09 -2.39
N TYR A 329 2.65 3.51 -1.18
CA TYR A 329 1.42 2.87 -0.69
C TYR A 329 0.25 3.87 -0.53
N TYR A 330 0.57 5.13 -0.22
CA TYR A 330 -0.39 6.20 0.01
C TYR A 330 -0.64 7.07 -1.22
N GLU A 331 0.07 6.82 -2.32
CA GLU A 331 -0.14 7.53 -3.58
C GLU A 331 -1.50 7.20 -4.22
N ALA A 332 -2.08 8.18 -4.91
CA ALA A 332 -3.40 8.09 -5.51
C ALA A 332 -3.63 6.82 -6.37
N PRO A 333 -2.71 6.40 -7.27
CA PRO A 333 -2.90 5.19 -8.05
C PRO A 333 -2.95 3.91 -7.19
N ALA A 334 -2.14 3.86 -6.12
CA ALA A 334 -2.09 2.73 -5.21
C ALA A 334 -3.31 2.64 -4.31
N VAL A 335 -3.77 3.78 -3.78
CA VAL A 335 -5.03 3.85 -3.04
C VAL A 335 -6.20 3.48 -3.96
N ALA A 336 -6.24 3.98 -5.20
CA ALA A 336 -7.28 3.63 -6.17
C ALA A 336 -7.34 2.13 -6.44
N ALA A 337 -6.18 1.51 -6.72
CA ALA A 337 -6.10 0.08 -7.00
C ALA A 337 -6.58 -0.77 -5.80
N ARG A 338 -6.17 -0.41 -4.58
CA ARG A 338 -6.59 -1.11 -3.36
C ARG A 338 -8.08 -0.93 -3.07
N VAL A 339 -8.62 0.27 -3.21
CA VAL A 339 -10.07 0.52 -3.07
C VAL A 339 -10.87 -0.30 -4.09
N ARG A 340 -10.39 -0.43 -5.32
CA ARG A 340 -11.04 -1.30 -6.32
C ARG A 340 -11.07 -2.76 -5.91
N ALA A 341 -10.00 -3.23 -5.26
CA ALA A 341 -9.89 -4.55 -4.64
C ALA A 341 -10.57 -4.66 -3.26
N ALA A 342 -11.36 -3.66 -2.84
CA ALA A 342 -12.01 -3.57 -1.52
C ALA A 342 -11.04 -3.65 -0.33
N ASN A 343 -9.78 -3.27 -0.54
CA ASN A 343 -8.76 -3.17 0.50
C ASN A 343 -8.62 -1.70 0.97
N PHE A 344 -8.98 -1.46 2.23
CA PHE A 344 -8.91 -0.14 2.88
C PHE A 344 -7.92 -0.12 4.05
N ASP A 345 -6.94 -1.04 4.07
CA ASP A 345 -5.98 -1.11 5.18
C ASP A 345 -5.13 0.18 5.25
N PRO A 346 -5.21 0.94 6.36
CA PRO A 346 -4.40 2.13 6.54
C PRO A 346 -2.92 1.80 6.76
N MET A 347 -2.59 0.57 7.17
CA MET A 347 -1.25 0.17 7.56
C MET A 347 -0.70 -0.92 6.63
N PRO A 348 0.21 -0.58 5.71
CA PRO A 348 0.85 -1.55 4.83
C PRO A 348 1.76 -2.51 5.57
N ARG A 349 1.70 -3.79 5.20
CA ARG A 349 2.80 -4.74 5.39
C ARG A 349 3.67 -4.75 4.13
N LEU A 350 4.55 -3.75 4.03
CA LEU A 350 5.42 -3.54 2.87
C LEU A 350 6.89 -3.60 3.27
N ALA A 351 7.54 -4.72 2.99
CA ALA A 351 8.99 -4.84 3.07
C ALA A 351 9.64 -4.17 1.85
N VAL A 352 10.94 -3.88 1.94
CA VAL A 352 11.71 -3.29 0.83
C VAL A 352 12.99 -4.10 0.62
N ILE A 353 13.22 -4.50 -0.63
CA ILE A 353 14.44 -5.20 -1.06
C ILE A 353 15.43 -4.15 -1.54
N VAL A 354 16.64 -4.19 -1.00
CA VAL A 354 17.79 -3.42 -1.50
C VAL A 354 18.74 -4.42 -2.16
N GLN A 355 18.88 -4.32 -3.47
CA GLN A 355 19.61 -5.28 -4.30
C GLN A 355 20.64 -4.56 -5.18
N ARG A 356 21.80 -5.17 -5.42
CA ARG A 356 22.76 -4.66 -6.41
C ARG A 356 22.11 -4.65 -7.80
N LEU A 357 22.16 -3.51 -8.48
CA LEU A 357 21.69 -3.39 -9.86
C LEU A 357 22.69 -4.09 -10.80
N VAL A 358 22.19 -5.00 -11.62
CA VAL A 358 22.94 -5.60 -12.73
C VAL A 358 22.86 -4.65 -13.92
N ARG A 359 23.97 -4.45 -14.64
CA ARG A 359 24.02 -3.74 -15.94
C ARG A 359 24.08 -4.77 -17.07
N PRO A 360 22.93 -5.30 -17.51
CA PRO A 360 22.89 -6.42 -18.44
C PRO A 360 23.22 -6.03 -19.88
N ALA A 361 23.75 -7.00 -20.63
CA ALA A 361 23.68 -6.99 -22.08
C ALA A 361 22.27 -7.39 -22.56
N LEU A 362 21.67 -8.38 -21.91
CA LEU A 362 20.30 -8.84 -22.15
C LEU A 362 19.56 -9.01 -20.82
N ALA A 363 18.31 -8.58 -20.77
CA ALA A 363 17.43 -8.85 -19.63
C ALA A 363 16.02 -9.15 -20.12
N GLY A 364 15.25 -9.85 -19.29
CA GLY A 364 13.95 -10.32 -19.71
C GLY A 364 13.12 -10.93 -18.61
N VAL A 365 11.98 -11.46 -19.05
CA VAL A 365 11.08 -12.31 -18.28
C VAL A 365 11.01 -13.69 -18.93
N ALA A 366 10.80 -14.73 -18.14
CA ALA A 366 10.65 -16.09 -18.61
C ALA A 366 9.56 -16.84 -17.85
N PHE A 367 8.77 -17.62 -18.57
CA PHE A 367 7.57 -18.26 -18.07
C PHE A 367 7.55 -19.75 -18.37
N THR A 368 6.90 -20.50 -17.49
CA THR A 368 6.45 -21.89 -17.73
C THR A 368 4.92 -21.92 -17.67
N GLY A 369 4.25 -22.81 -18.41
CA GLY A 369 2.79 -22.97 -18.33
C GLY A 369 1.92 -21.88 -18.99
N LEU A 370 2.51 -20.91 -19.68
CA LEU A 370 1.78 -19.78 -20.32
C LEU A 370 0.72 -20.23 -21.35
N ASP A 371 0.99 -21.30 -22.10
CA ASP A 371 0.09 -21.86 -23.13
C ASP A 371 -0.78 -23.02 -22.59
N GLY A 372 -0.80 -23.25 -21.27
CA GLY A 372 -1.50 -24.34 -20.59
C GLY A 372 -0.57 -25.36 -19.93
N ALA A 373 -1.08 -26.05 -18.90
CA ALA A 373 -0.32 -26.86 -17.93
C ALA A 373 0.36 -28.14 -18.48
N GLN A 374 0.36 -28.39 -19.79
CA GLN A 374 0.82 -29.67 -20.37
C GLN A 374 2.15 -29.62 -21.12
N ASP A 375 2.79 -28.46 -21.29
CA ASP A 375 4.06 -28.38 -22.00
C ASP A 375 5.22 -27.98 -21.05
N ASP A 376 6.38 -28.63 -21.15
CA ASP A 376 7.63 -28.24 -20.47
C ASP A 376 8.36 -27.12 -21.23
N ARG A 377 7.55 -26.26 -21.86
CA ARG A 377 7.98 -25.16 -22.70
C ARG A 377 8.27 -23.96 -21.83
N VAL A 378 9.43 -23.36 -22.07
CA VAL A 378 9.82 -22.08 -21.47
C VAL A 378 9.65 -21.03 -22.55
N VAL A 379 8.85 -20.01 -22.25
CA VAL A 379 8.70 -18.82 -23.09
C VAL A 379 9.57 -17.72 -22.51
N VAL A 380 10.43 -17.11 -23.33
CA VAL A 380 11.34 -16.03 -22.91
C VAL A 380 11.02 -14.78 -23.71
N GLU A 381 10.81 -13.66 -23.03
CA GLU A 381 10.68 -12.33 -23.61
C GLU A 381 11.82 -11.45 -23.10
N TYR A 382 12.59 -10.83 -24.00
CA TYR A 382 13.84 -10.16 -23.64
C TYR A 382 14.15 -8.94 -24.50
N VAL A 383 14.96 -8.04 -23.96
CA VAL A 383 15.44 -6.81 -24.58
C VAL A 383 16.96 -6.66 -24.38
N GLU A 384 17.56 -5.77 -25.16
CA GLU A 384 18.95 -5.33 -24.96
C GLU A 384 18.99 -4.26 -23.86
N GLY A 385 19.91 -4.40 -22.91
CA GLY A 385 19.96 -3.52 -21.74
C GLY A 385 18.96 -3.88 -20.64
N LEU A 386 18.54 -2.89 -19.83
CA LEU A 386 17.65 -3.11 -18.69
C LEU A 386 16.24 -3.51 -19.16
N ALA A 387 15.59 -4.40 -18.41
CA ALA A 387 14.23 -4.89 -18.70
C ALA A 387 13.13 -4.13 -17.93
N ASP A 388 13.43 -2.95 -17.37
CA ASP A 388 12.44 -2.12 -16.66
C ASP A 388 11.31 -1.69 -17.59
N GLU A 389 11.63 -1.23 -18.80
CA GLU A 389 10.64 -0.91 -19.83
C GLU A 389 9.87 -2.15 -20.32
N LEU A 390 10.47 -3.34 -20.26
CA LEU A 390 9.80 -4.59 -20.62
C LEU A 390 8.77 -5.01 -19.57
N VAL A 391 9.16 -4.99 -18.28
CA VAL A 391 8.26 -5.31 -17.16
C VAL A 391 7.12 -4.28 -17.07
N ALA A 392 7.38 -3.02 -17.42
CA ALA A 392 6.36 -1.98 -17.53
C ALA A 392 5.47 -2.09 -18.78
N GLY A 393 5.75 -3.03 -19.71
CA GLY A 393 4.97 -3.25 -20.94
C GLY A 393 5.15 -2.15 -22.01
N VAL A 394 6.28 -1.44 -21.96
CA VAL A 394 6.63 -0.29 -22.81
C VAL A 394 7.49 -0.70 -24.01
N ALA A 395 8.44 -1.63 -23.81
CA ALA A 395 9.35 -2.10 -24.84
C ALA A 395 8.75 -3.23 -25.70
N VAL A 396 9.20 -3.37 -26.95
CA VAL A 396 8.90 -4.53 -27.82
C VAL A 396 9.94 -5.62 -27.52
N PRO A 397 9.59 -6.72 -26.83
CA PRO A 397 10.53 -7.80 -26.60
C PRO A 397 10.82 -8.59 -27.87
N LYS A 398 12.03 -9.12 -27.96
CA LYS A 398 12.26 -10.35 -28.71
C LYS A 398 11.62 -11.49 -27.92
N ARG A 399 10.89 -12.37 -28.61
CA ARG A 399 10.30 -13.57 -28.02
C ARG A 399 11.00 -14.80 -28.59
N ALA A 400 11.33 -15.73 -27.70
CA ALA A 400 11.84 -17.05 -28.05
C ALA A 400 11.17 -18.09 -27.17
N ASP A 401 11.13 -19.34 -27.62
CA ASP A 401 10.75 -20.46 -26.77
C ASP A 401 11.79 -21.58 -26.81
N SER A 402 11.75 -22.43 -25.78
CA SER A 402 12.72 -23.50 -25.59
C SER A 402 12.78 -24.52 -26.75
N SER A 403 11.67 -24.73 -27.49
CA SER A 403 11.65 -25.63 -28.65
C SER A 403 12.29 -24.99 -29.88
N GLU A 404 12.04 -23.71 -30.11
CA GLU A 404 12.68 -22.92 -31.17
C GLU A 404 14.19 -22.81 -30.95
N LEU A 405 14.61 -22.52 -29.71
CA LEU A 405 16.03 -22.42 -29.34
C LEU A 405 16.77 -23.74 -29.55
N ALA A 406 16.13 -24.87 -29.26
CA ALA A 406 16.67 -26.20 -29.52
C ALA A 406 16.79 -26.50 -31.02
N ALA A 407 15.87 -26.00 -31.85
CA ALA A 407 15.84 -26.22 -33.29
C ALA A 407 16.78 -25.30 -34.11
N ARG A 408 17.27 -24.19 -33.53
CA ARG A 408 18.16 -23.24 -34.22
C ARG A 408 19.47 -23.91 -34.66
N THR A 409 19.84 -23.75 -35.94
CA THR A 409 21.15 -24.15 -36.50
C THR A 409 22.31 -23.30 -35.94
N ALA A 410 23.56 -23.61 -36.32
CA ALA A 410 24.76 -22.93 -35.81
C ALA A 410 24.67 -21.38 -35.88
N PRO A 411 25.28 -20.65 -34.91
CA PRO A 411 25.17 -19.20 -34.83
C PRO A 411 25.66 -18.50 -36.10
N GLN A 412 24.97 -17.45 -36.53
CA GLN A 412 25.33 -16.71 -37.75
C GLN A 412 26.48 -15.74 -37.54
N ASN A 413 26.65 -15.24 -36.31
CA ASN A 413 27.73 -14.33 -35.90
C ASN A 413 28.00 -14.46 -34.38
N THR A 414 28.99 -13.72 -33.89
CA THR A 414 29.38 -13.75 -32.47
C THR A 414 28.28 -13.22 -31.53
N ALA A 415 27.48 -12.24 -31.97
CA ALA A 415 26.40 -11.69 -31.15
C ALA A 415 25.24 -12.70 -30.98
N ASP A 416 24.88 -13.41 -32.05
CA ASP A 416 23.89 -14.49 -32.05
C ASP A 416 24.35 -15.69 -31.19
N ALA A 417 25.66 -15.96 -31.16
CA ALA A 417 26.23 -16.98 -30.28
C ALA A 417 26.09 -16.62 -28.79
N VAL A 418 26.35 -15.36 -28.43
CA VAL A 418 26.21 -14.85 -27.05
C VAL A 418 24.74 -14.80 -26.63
N GLU A 419 23.86 -14.28 -27.50
CA GLU A 419 22.42 -14.24 -27.23
C GLU A 419 21.89 -15.65 -26.98
N ARG A 420 22.25 -16.62 -27.82
CA ARG A 420 21.84 -18.02 -27.64
C ARG A 420 22.34 -18.62 -26.32
N GLN A 421 23.61 -18.41 -25.98
CA GLN A 421 24.16 -18.92 -24.72
C GLN A 421 23.37 -18.40 -23.50
N VAL A 422 23.08 -17.10 -23.48
CA VAL A 422 22.30 -16.47 -22.41
C VAL A 422 20.90 -17.09 -22.32
N LEU A 423 20.21 -17.24 -23.46
CA LEU A 423 18.85 -17.81 -23.47
C LEU A 423 18.83 -19.28 -23.05
N ASP A 424 19.84 -20.08 -23.41
CA ASP A 424 19.97 -21.48 -22.96
C ASP A 424 20.21 -21.57 -21.44
N GLU A 425 21.01 -20.66 -20.87
CA GLU A 425 21.21 -20.52 -19.42
C GLU A 425 19.89 -20.15 -18.71
N VAL A 426 19.12 -19.20 -19.26
CA VAL A 426 17.78 -18.82 -18.74
C VAL A 426 16.82 -19.99 -18.76
N VAL A 427 16.70 -20.72 -19.88
CA VAL A 427 15.80 -21.89 -20.00
C VAL A 427 16.17 -22.96 -18.96
N THR A 428 17.46 -23.20 -18.75
CA THR A 428 17.96 -24.15 -17.76
C THR A 428 17.59 -23.72 -16.34
N MET A 429 17.81 -22.44 -16.01
CA MET A 429 17.46 -21.86 -14.72
C MET A 429 15.96 -21.97 -14.43
N VAL A 430 15.11 -21.56 -15.39
CA VAL A 430 13.64 -21.53 -15.24
C VAL A 430 13.06 -22.94 -15.08
N ARG A 431 13.57 -23.93 -15.82
CA ARG A 431 13.16 -25.34 -15.64
C ARG A 431 13.50 -25.86 -14.26
N LYS A 432 14.73 -25.58 -13.78
CA LYS A 432 15.16 -26.01 -12.45
C LYS A 432 14.32 -25.33 -11.36
N LEU A 433 14.01 -24.04 -11.50
CA LEU A 433 13.10 -23.33 -10.59
C LEU A 433 11.70 -23.97 -10.57
N ARG A 434 11.10 -24.25 -11.74
CA ARG A 434 9.81 -24.93 -11.83
C ARG A 434 9.83 -26.29 -11.12
N GLU A 435 10.87 -27.10 -11.33
CA GLU A 435 11.04 -28.40 -10.69
C GLU A 435 11.17 -28.27 -9.16
N GLN A 436 11.98 -27.33 -8.68
CA GLN A 436 12.16 -27.07 -7.25
C GLN A 436 10.89 -26.57 -6.56
N ARG A 437 10.07 -25.79 -7.27
CA ARG A 437 8.86 -25.16 -6.75
C ARG A 437 7.61 -26.05 -6.87
N GLY A 438 7.61 -26.99 -7.82
CA GLY A 438 6.46 -27.87 -8.05
C GLY A 438 5.24 -27.18 -8.68
N HIS A 439 5.40 -25.94 -9.15
CA HIS A 439 4.38 -25.16 -9.86
C HIS A 439 5.03 -24.35 -10.99
N ASP A 440 4.21 -23.85 -11.92
CA ASP A 440 4.68 -22.95 -12.98
C ASP A 440 5.16 -21.62 -12.37
N VAL A 441 6.18 -21.02 -13.00
CA VAL A 441 6.91 -19.84 -12.51
C VAL A 441 6.96 -18.71 -13.54
N ASP A 442 6.94 -17.48 -13.03
CA ASP A 442 7.24 -16.20 -13.70
C ASP A 442 8.59 -15.68 -13.15
N VAL A 443 9.58 -15.51 -14.02
CA VAL A 443 10.98 -15.24 -13.65
C VAL A 443 11.50 -13.99 -14.33
N GLU A 444 11.97 -13.00 -13.55
CA GLU A 444 12.76 -11.86 -14.04
C GLU A 444 14.25 -12.21 -14.00
N TRP A 445 14.98 -11.92 -15.08
CA TRP A 445 16.40 -12.25 -15.21
C TRP A 445 17.19 -11.14 -15.91
N ALA A 446 18.49 -11.08 -15.63
CA ALA A 446 19.43 -10.14 -16.25
C ALA A 446 20.78 -10.82 -16.48
N ALA A 447 21.38 -10.65 -17.65
CA ALA A 447 22.65 -11.28 -18.01
C ALA A 447 23.75 -10.24 -18.24
N ASP A 448 24.83 -10.33 -17.48
CA ASP A 448 26.04 -9.51 -17.65
C ASP A 448 27.23 -10.37 -18.13
N ALA A 449 28.45 -9.84 -18.04
CA ALA A 449 29.65 -10.55 -18.45
C ALA A 449 29.95 -11.81 -17.61
N GLU A 450 29.36 -11.92 -16.41
CA GLU A 450 29.56 -13.07 -15.53
C GLU A 450 28.56 -14.19 -15.82
N GLY A 451 27.39 -13.88 -16.37
CA GLY A 451 26.35 -14.84 -16.77
C GLY A 451 24.94 -14.37 -16.43
N VAL A 452 23.98 -15.30 -16.41
CA VAL A 452 22.58 -15.02 -16.03
C VAL A 452 22.42 -14.88 -14.52
N HIS A 453 21.79 -13.78 -14.11
CA HIS A 453 21.36 -13.49 -12.74
C HIS A 453 19.84 -13.61 -12.62
N LEU A 454 19.40 -14.31 -11.57
CA LEU A 454 18.01 -14.33 -11.14
C LEU A 454 17.70 -13.03 -10.39
N ILE A 455 16.78 -12.24 -10.93
CA ILE A 455 16.35 -10.97 -10.33
C ILE A 455 15.14 -11.18 -9.43
N GLN A 456 14.18 -11.98 -9.90
CA GLN A 456 12.96 -12.30 -9.16
C GLN A 456 12.31 -13.59 -9.67
N VAL A 457 11.60 -14.30 -8.80
CA VAL A 457 10.75 -15.45 -9.15
C VAL A 457 9.41 -15.34 -8.43
N ARG A 458 8.32 -15.71 -9.11
CA ARG A 458 6.94 -15.73 -8.57
C ARG A 458 6.18 -16.95 -9.10
N PRO A 459 5.16 -17.45 -8.39
CA PRO A 459 4.26 -18.46 -8.94
C PRO A 459 3.46 -17.90 -10.13
N LEU A 460 3.29 -18.69 -11.18
CA LEU A 460 2.35 -18.38 -12.25
C LEU A 460 0.93 -18.74 -11.76
N THR A 461 0.26 -17.78 -11.12
CA THR A 461 -1.12 -17.98 -10.64
C THR A 461 -2.12 -17.97 -11.80
N ALA A 462 -2.99 -18.98 -11.82
CA ALA A 462 -3.99 -19.20 -12.85
C ALA A 462 -5.16 -18.22 -12.71
N ALA A 463 -4.94 -16.98 -13.17
CA ALA A 463 -5.88 -16.08 -13.82
C ALA A 463 -5.25 -14.68 -13.88
N ARG A 464 -4.13 -14.50 -14.59
CA ARG A 464 -4.01 -13.23 -15.31
C ARG A 464 -5.17 -13.23 -16.31
N ASN A 465 -6.29 -12.60 -15.94
CA ASN A 465 -7.06 -11.84 -16.90
C ASN A 465 -6.05 -10.86 -17.46
N VAL A 466 -5.27 -11.27 -18.48
CA VAL A 466 -4.21 -10.45 -19.04
C VAL A 466 -4.91 -9.17 -19.44
N PRO A 467 -4.64 -8.04 -18.77
CA PRO A 467 -5.23 -6.78 -19.15
C PRO A 467 -4.84 -6.59 -20.60
N ARG A 468 -5.80 -6.64 -21.52
CA ARG A 468 -5.47 -6.58 -22.93
C ARG A 468 -4.82 -5.22 -23.16
N SER A 469 -3.60 -5.26 -23.65
CA SER A 469 -2.83 -4.06 -23.95
C SER A 469 -2.97 -3.70 -25.42
N SER A 470 -2.93 -2.40 -25.70
CA SER A 470 -2.78 -1.85 -27.04
C SER A 470 -1.52 -1.01 -27.06
N GLN A 471 -0.68 -1.26 -28.07
CA GLN A 471 0.54 -0.47 -28.30
C GLN A 471 0.21 0.87 -28.96
N GLU A 472 -0.91 0.95 -29.67
CA GLU A 472 -1.43 2.20 -30.24
C GLU A 472 -2.01 3.10 -29.14
N PRO A 473 -1.93 4.43 -29.28
CA PRO A 473 -2.63 5.36 -28.39
C PRO A 473 -4.15 5.19 -28.57
N VAL A 474 -4.84 4.75 -27.52
CA VAL A 474 -6.29 4.50 -27.54
C VAL A 474 -6.98 5.49 -26.63
N VAL A 475 -7.91 6.27 -27.17
CA VAL A 475 -8.99 6.94 -26.44
C VAL A 475 -10.22 6.92 -27.32
N GLU A 476 -11.22 6.13 -26.94
CA GLU A 476 -12.48 6.00 -27.66
C GLU A 476 -13.64 6.29 -26.71
N ALA A 477 -14.61 7.10 -27.15
CA ALA A 477 -15.75 7.49 -26.34
C ALA A 477 -17.06 7.29 -27.11
N TYR A 478 -17.96 6.49 -26.53
CA TYR A 478 -19.27 6.17 -27.10
C TYR A 478 -20.37 6.70 -26.17
N GLY A 479 -21.47 7.21 -26.73
CA GLY A 479 -22.61 7.70 -25.98
C GLY A 479 -23.27 6.61 -25.15
N LEU A 480 -23.28 6.79 -23.82
CA LEU A 480 -23.65 5.76 -22.84
C LEU A 480 -25.03 5.13 -23.09
N TYR A 481 -26.02 5.94 -23.49
CA TYR A 481 -27.42 5.51 -23.63
C TYR A 481 -27.89 5.32 -25.07
N PHE A 482 -27.07 5.74 -26.04
CA PHE A 482 -27.51 5.93 -27.43
C PHE A 482 -26.65 5.22 -28.47
N ASP A 483 -25.38 4.92 -28.15
CA ASP A 483 -24.46 4.27 -29.09
C ASP A 483 -24.35 2.77 -28.78
N GLU A 484 -24.15 1.96 -29.83
CA GLU A 484 -23.79 0.54 -29.69
C GLU A 484 -22.27 0.41 -29.57
N LEU A 485 -21.81 -0.44 -28.64
CA LEU A 485 -20.37 -0.69 -28.47
C LEU A 485 -19.86 -1.70 -29.49
N PRO A 486 -18.66 -1.48 -30.06
CA PRO A 486 -18.06 -2.45 -30.96
C PRO A 486 -17.69 -3.72 -30.17
N ALA A 487 -17.66 -4.87 -30.86
CA ALA A 487 -17.29 -6.16 -30.24
C ALA A 487 -15.86 -6.18 -29.66
N THR A 488 -15.01 -5.23 -30.06
CA THR A 488 -13.65 -5.04 -29.56
C THR A 488 -13.59 -4.23 -28.26
N PHE A 489 -14.66 -3.52 -27.89
CA PHE A 489 -14.72 -2.72 -26.68
C PHE A 489 -14.70 -3.61 -25.44
N GLN A 490 -13.95 -3.20 -24.41
CA GLN A 490 -13.79 -4.00 -23.20
C GLN A 490 -14.25 -3.20 -22.00
N LEU A 491 -15.32 -3.68 -21.37
CA LEU A 491 -15.92 -3.02 -20.22
C LEU A 491 -15.12 -3.23 -18.92
N GLY A 492 -14.30 -4.28 -18.82
CA GLY A 492 -13.49 -4.55 -17.64
C GLY A 492 -14.27 -4.47 -16.32
N GLU A 493 -13.72 -3.77 -15.34
CA GLU A 493 -14.30 -3.57 -14.00
C GLU A 493 -15.60 -2.74 -14.01
N VAL A 494 -15.85 -1.94 -15.05
CA VAL A 494 -17.06 -1.09 -15.16
C VAL A 494 -18.26 -1.82 -15.79
N ALA A 495 -18.13 -3.10 -16.14
CA ALA A 495 -19.19 -3.86 -16.82
C ALA A 495 -20.52 -3.90 -16.07
N ALA A 496 -20.49 -4.09 -14.75
CA ALA A 496 -21.69 -4.13 -13.90
C ALA A 496 -22.38 -2.75 -13.87
N VAL A 497 -21.61 -1.69 -13.63
CA VAL A 497 -22.10 -0.29 -13.62
C VAL A 497 -22.69 0.10 -14.97
N TYR A 498 -21.97 -0.17 -16.05
CA TYR A 498 -22.44 0.09 -17.41
C TYR A 498 -23.77 -0.63 -17.68
N SER A 499 -23.84 -1.93 -17.36
CA SER A 499 -25.06 -2.73 -17.57
C SER A 499 -26.24 -2.19 -16.77
N GLY A 500 -26.02 -1.77 -15.52
CA GLY A 500 -27.03 -1.15 -14.67
C GLY A 500 -27.59 0.15 -15.27
N TYR A 501 -26.71 1.04 -15.74
CA TYR A 501 -27.13 2.29 -16.38
C TYR A 501 -27.87 2.05 -17.68
N VAL A 502 -27.36 1.19 -18.56
CA VAL A 502 -27.99 0.93 -19.87
C VAL A 502 -29.34 0.23 -19.72
N ALA A 503 -29.46 -0.73 -18.79
CA ALA A 503 -30.70 -1.46 -18.57
C ALA A 503 -31.80 -0.60 -17.95
N LYS A 504 -31.48 0.19 -16.91
CA LYS A 504 -32.45 1.04 -16.21
C LYS A 504 -32.66 2.37 -16.92
N ARG A 505 -31.60 3.17 -17.07
CA ARG A 505 -31.68 4.56 -17.52
C ARG A 505 -31.74 4.70 -19.03
N GLY A 506 -31.18 3.77 -19.80
CA GLY A 506 -31.21 3.80 -21.26
C GLY A 506 -32.62 3.97 -21.86
N PRO A 507 -33.61 3.11 -21.52
CA PRO A 507 -34.98 3.27 -21.98
C PRO A 507 -35.66 4.58 -21.54
N ALA A 508 -35.36 5.07 -20.34
CA ALA A 508 -35.93 6.31 -19.81
C ALA A 508 -35.35 7.55 -20.49
N HIS A 509 -34.03 7.60 -20.71
CA HIS A 509 -33.36 8.70 -21.43
C HIS A 509 -33.80 8.77 -22.90
N ARG A 510 -34.01 7.62 -23.57
CA ARG A 510 -34.58 7.59 -24.92
C ARG A 510 -36.00 8.16 -24.93
N MET A 511 -36.82 7.77 -23.96
CA MET A 511 -38.18 8.30 -23.82
C MET A 511 -38.21 9.80 -23.52
N ALA A 512 -37.30 10.30 -22.67
CA ALA A 512 -37.15 11.73 -22.40
C ALA A 512 -36.86 12.49 -23.70
N ARG A 513 -35.88 12.03 -24.49
CA ARG A 513 -35.54 12.61 -25.79
C ARG A 513 -36.73 12.60 -26.75
N ASP A 514 -37.47 11.49 -26.83
CA ASP A 514 -38.62 11.36 -27.72
C ASP A 514 -39.79 12.29 -27.31
N ASN A 515 -39.84 12.70 -26.03
CA ASN A 515 -40.81 13.67 -25.50
C ASN A 515 -40.27 15.12 -25.46
N GLY A 516 -39.08 15.38 -26.01
CA GLY A 516 -38.47 16.71 -26.02
C GLY A 516 -37.92 17.18 -24.67
N VAL A 517 -37.76 16.27 -23.70
CA VAL A 517 -37.19 16.55 -22.37
C VAL A 517 -35.67 16.48 -22.44
N SER A 518 -34.98 17.45 -21.82
CA SER A 518 -33.52 17.48 -21.81
C SER A 518 -32.95 16.43 -20.83
N VAL A 519 -31.81 15.84 -21.18
CA VAL A 519 -31.07 14.89 -20.34
C VAL A 519 -29.60 15.24 -20.33
N GLY A 520 -28.90 14.92 -19.24
CA GLY A 520 -27.44 15.04 -19.18
C GLY A 520 -26.76 14.09 -20.17
N ALA A 521 -25.59 14.49 -20.68
CA ALA A 521 -24.79 13.63 -21.53
C ALA A 521 -24.07 12.55 -20.71
N GLY A 522 -23.74 11.45 -21.37
CA GLY A 522 -22.99 10.37 -20.77
C GLY A 522 -22.23 9.58 -21.83
N TRP A 523 -21.07 9.09 -21.45
CA TRP A 523 -20.14 8.37 -22.29
C TRP A 523 -19.60 7.15 -21.56
N ILE A 524 -19.28 6.12 -22.32
CA ILE A 524 -18.36 5.07 -21.91
C ILE A 524 -17.07 5.28 -22.68
N VAL A 525 -15.96 5.42 -21.95
CA VAL A 525 -14.65 5.76 -22.51
C VAL A 525 -13.71 4.60 -22.28
N GLN A 526 -13.07 4.12 -23.35
CA GLN A 526 -11.95 3.18 -23.29
C GLN A 526 -10.65 3.91 -23.61
N PHE A 527 -9.61 3.68 -22.82
CA PHE A 527 -8.34 4.38 -22.97
C PHE A 527 -7.14 3.55 -22.51
N ASN A 528 -5.94 3.89 -22.99
CA ASN A 528 -4.68 3.51 -22.36
C ASN A 528 -3.88 4.78 -22.01
N GLY A 529 -2.78 4.61 -21.30
CA GLY A 529 -1.92 5.72 -20.89
C GLY A 529 -1.35 6.50 -22.09
N ARG A 530 -0.85 5.78 -23.11
CA ARG A 530 -0.40 6.39 -24.38
C ARG A 530 -1.45 7.29 -25.01
N GLY A 531 -2.71 6.85 -25.03
CA GLY A 531 -3.82 7.62 -25.59
C GLY A 531 -4.19 8.85 -24.78
N LEU A 532 -4.13 8.80 -23.45
CA LEU A 532 -4.38 9.98 -22.61
C LEU A 532 -3.30 11.05 -22.78
N HIS A 533 -2.07 10.64 -23.07
CA HIS A 533 -0.91 11.52 -23.23
C HIS A 533 -0.62 11.92 -24.69
N ASP A 534 -1.21 11.24 -25.68
CA ASP A 534 -1.17 11.67 -27.08
C ASP A 534 -2.08 12.90 -27.31
N ALA A 535 -1.51 13.94 -27.92
CA ALA A 535 -2.17 15.23 -28.07
C ALA A 535 -3.45 15.14 -28.91
N ARG A 536 -3.51 14.25 -29.90
CA ARG A 536 -4.63 14.13 -30.83
C ARG A 536 -5.79 13.39 -30.19
N THR A 537 -5.54 12.22 -29.60
CA THR A 537 -6.57 11.44 -28.91
C THR A 537 -7.10 12.17 -27.67
N ALA A 538 -6.22 12.83 -26.90
CA ALA A 538 -6.62 13.65 -25.77
C ALA A 538 -7.48 14.85 -26.18
N ALA A 539 -7.16 15.53 -27.28
CA ALA A 539 -7.99 16.62 -27.82
C ALA A 539 -9.37 16.10 -28.28
N GLY A 540 -9.41 14.93 -28.93
CA GLY A 540 -10.64 14.29 -29.36
C GLY A 540 -11.57 13.96 -28.18
N LEU A 541 -11.02 13.46 -27.07
CA LEU A 541 -11.82 13.23 -25.86
C LEU A 541 -12.34 14.54 -25.27
N ARG A 542 -11.50 15.59 -25.16
CA ARG A 542 -11.95 16.91 -24.66
C ARG A 542 -13.08 17.47 -25.50
N GLU A 543 -12.98 17.40 -26.82
CA GLU A 543 -14.04 17.83 -27.73
C GLU A 543 -15.31 17.00 -27.54
N ARG A 544 -15.18 15.69 -27.33
CA ARG A 544 -16.35 14.81 -27.13
C ARG A 544 -17.08 15.05 -25.81
N LEU A 545 -16.34 15.41 -24.77
CA LEU A 545 -16.89 15.78 -23.46
C LEU A 545 -17.34 17.25 -23.41
N ALA A 546 -17.01 18.07 -24.42
CA ALA A 546 -17.37 19.48 -24.46
C ALA A 546 -18.89 19.70 -24.58
N GLY A 547 -19.36 20.81 -24.02
CA GLY A 547 -20.80 21.11 -23.89
C GLY A 547 -21.37 20.63 -22.55
N GLY A 548 -22.67 20.81 -22.31
CA GLY A 548 -23.28 20.47 -21.02
C GLY A 548 -22.75 21.33 -19.87
N THR A 549 -22.59 20.73 -18.69
CA THR A 549 -22.06 21.40 -17.49
C THR A 549 -20.53 21.34 -17.43
N GLY A 550 -19.91 22.17 -16.57
CA GLY A 550 -18.45 22.24 -16.43
C GLY A 550 -17.81 21.07 -15.67
N GLU A 551 -18.63 20.20 -15.06
CA GLU A 551 -18.18 19.08 -14.23
C GLU A 551 -18.70 17.74 -14.79
N CYS A 552 -17.96 16.67 -14.55
CA CYS A 552 -18.33 15.28 -14.86
C CYS A 552 -18.27 14.40 -13.63
N VAL A 553 -18.99 13.29 -13.68
CA VAL A 553 -18.88 12.16 -12.76
C VAL A 553 -18.18 11.01 -13.45
N LEU A 554 -17.17 10.43 -12.80
CA LEU A 554 -16.45 9.25 -13.26
C LEU A 554 -16.84 8.03 -12.41
N ASP A 555 -17.21 6.94 -13.09
CA ASP A 555 -17.50 5.64 -12.48
C ASP A 555 -16.54 4.59 -13.07
N PHE A 556 -15.64 4.04 -12.25
CA PHE A 556 -14.63 3.04 -12.65
C PHE A 556 -15.06 1.59 -12.36
N GLY A 557 -16.05 1.40 -11.49
CA GLY A 557 -16.57 0.09 -11.11
C GLY A 557 -17.55 0.20 -9.95
N ASP A 558 -17.91 -0.93 -9.35
CA ASP A 558 -18.88 -0.95 -8.24
C ASP A 558 -18.34 -0.32 -6.94
N THR A 559 -17.03 -0.41 -6.72
CA THR A 559 -16.32 0.06 -5.52
C THR A 559 -15.78 1.48 -5.64
N LEU A 560 -15.47 1.93 -6.86
CA LEU A 560 -14.93 3.26 -7.12
C LEU A 560 -15.80 3.98 -8.15
N ARG A 561 -16.75 4.78 -7.64
CA ARG A 561 -17.76 5.48 -8.45
C ARG A 561 -18.12 6.84 -7.85
N GLN A 562 -18.80 7.65 -8.64
CA GLN A 562 -19.25 8.99 -8.25
C GLN A 562 -18.13 10.01 -8.02
N ILE A 563 -16.99 9.87 -8.72
CA ILE A 563 -15.88 10.84 -8.62
C ILE A 563 -16.24 12.07 -9.44
N VAL A 564 -16.55 13.19 -8.78
CA VAL A 564 -16.85 14.47 -9.45
C VAL A 564 -15.55 15.19 -9.78
N VAL A 565 -15.38 15.58 -11.03
CA VAL A 565 -14.21 16.33 -11.51
C VAL A 565 -14.59 17.41 -12.52
N PRO A 566 -13.89 18.55 -12.55
CA PRO A 566 -13.98 19.50 -13.66
C PRO A 566 -13.63 18.84 -14.99
N LYS A 567 -14.32 19.20 -16.07
CA LYS A 567 -14.12 18.59 -17.40
C LYS A 567 -12.69 18.74 -17.91
N GLU A 568 -12.04 19.85 -17.59
CA GLU A 568 -10.64 20.12 -17.91
C GLU A 568 -9.66 19.17 -17.22
N GLU A 569 -10.04 18.59 -16.07
CA GLU A 569 -9.20 17.68 -15.28
C GLU A 569 -9.46 16.20 -15.58
N VAL A 570 -10.52 15.86 -16.33
CA VAL A 570 -10.92 14.46 -16.59
C VAL A 570 -9.75 13.60 -17.04
N LEU A 571 -8.97 14.04 -18.05
CA LEU A 571 -7.83 13.27 -18.56
C LEU A 571 -6.79 12.96 -17.46
N ASN A 572 -6.48 13.94 -16.62
CA ASN A 572 -5.55 13.76 -15.51
C ASN A 572 -6.12 12.79 -14.48
N GLN A 573 -7.40 12.94 -14.14
CA GLN A 573 -8.06 12.03 -13.19
C GLN A 573 -8.13 10.59 -13.72
N LEU A 574 -8.35 10.40 -15.03
CA LEU A 574 -8.31 9.08 -15.66
C LEU A 574 -6.93 8.44 -15.52
N ALA A 575 -5.86 9.18 -15.82
CA ALA A 575 -4.49 8.70 -15.70
C ALA A 575 -4.16 8.29 -14.25
N VAL A 576 -4.47 9.16 -13.29
CA VAL A 576 -4.19 8.93 -11.87
C VAL A 576 -4.98 7.74 -11.32
N THR A 577 -6.29 7.70 -11.57
CA THR A 577 -7.17 6.69 -10.96
C THR A 577 -6.93 5.31 -11.55
N ALA A 578 -6.62 5.23 -12.84
CA ALA A 578 -6.31 3.98 -13.52
C ALA A 578 -4.85 3.54 -13.35
N GLY A 579 -3.96 4.42 -12.89
CA GLY A 579 -2.51 4.18 -12.93
C GLY A 579 -1.95 4.16 -14.36
N ALA A 580 -2.60 4.86 -15.29
CA ALA A 580 -2.25 4.84 -16.71
C ALA A 580 -1.13 5.87 -16.99
N THR A 581 0.12 5.39 -17.01
CA THR A 581 1.32 6.21 -17.28
C THR A 581 1.46 6.56 -18.76
N ALA A 582 2.26 7.58 -19.11
CA ALA A 582 2.42 8.05 -20.49
C ALA A 582 2.78 6.95 -21.50
N ASP A 583 3.56 5.96 -21.08
CA ASP A 583 3.98 4.85 -21.94
C ASP A 583 3.11 3.58 -21.77
N GLY A 584 2.13 3.62 -20.86
CA GLY A 584 1.29 2.50 -20.47
C GLY A 584 0.38 2.01 -21.60
N SER A 585 0.42 0.70 -21.85
CA SER A 585 -0.31 0.03 -22.92
C SER A 585 -1.61 -0.64 -22.47
N VAL A 586 -1.85 -0.76 -21.16
CA VAL A 586 -3.04 -1.41 -20.59
C VAL A 586 -4.32 -0.62 -20.95
N LEU A 587 -5.35 -1.32 -21.42
CA LEU A 587 -6.65 -0.74 -21.69
C LEU A 587 -7.51 -0.70 -20.41
N HIS A 588 -8.10 0.46 -20.17
CA HIS A 588 -9.05 0.75 -19.10
C HIS A 588 -10.38 1.21 -19.69
N ALA A 589 -11.46 1.07 -18.92
CA ALA A 589 -12.76 1.60 -19.28
C ALA A 589 -13.40 2.33 -18.09
N VAL A 590 -14.12 3.40 -18.39
CA VAL A 590 -14.75 4.29 -17.39
C VAL A 590 -16.05 4.84 -17.95
N VAL A 591 -17.07 4.93 -17.10
CA VAL A 591 -18.30 5.66 -17.43
C VAL A 591 -18.10 7.12 -17.00
N VAL A 592 -18.30 8.05 -17.93
CA VAL A 592 -18.23 9.49 -17.72
C VAL A 592 -19.63 10.07 -17.92
N ARG A 593 -20.17 10.82 -16.97
CA ARG A 593 -21.49 11.45 -17.10
C ARG A 593 -21.39 12.92 -16.75
N ASP A 594 -22.20 13.76 -17.38
CA ASP A 594 -22.32 15.15 -16.93
C ASP A 594 -22.75 15.20 -15.46
N PHE A 595 -22.07 16.03 -14.67
CA PHE A 595 -22.51 16.38 -13.34
C PHE A 595 -23.26 17.70 -13.40
N ILE A 596 -24.58 17.64 -13.32
CA ILE A 596 -25.44 18.83 -13.32
C ILE A 596 -25.75 19.14 -11.86
N ARG A 597 -25.02 20.11 -11.29
CA ARG A 597 -25.26 20.59 -9.92
C ARG A 597 -26.63 21.27 -9.83
N GLY A 598 -26.88 22.15 -10.81
CA GLY A 598 -28.09 22.94 -10.99
C GLY A 598 -28.35 23.99 -9.92
N GLU A 599 -29.21 24.94 -10.27
CA GLU A 599 -29.76 25.95 -9.37
C GLU A 599 -30.82 25.33 -8.45
N LEU A 600 -31.58 24.34 -8.93
CA LEU A 600 -32.54 23.59 -8.12
C LEU A 600 -32.45 22.09 -8.39
N GLY A 601 -32.43 21.29 -7.32
CA GLY A 601 -32.78 19.88 -7.37
C GLY A 601 -34.28 19.71 -7.29
N VAL A 602 -34.87 18.90 -8.15
CA VAL A 602 -36.33 18.78 -8.28
C VAL A 602 -36.74 17.31 -8.34
N ILE A 603 -37.79 16.94 -7.61
CA ILE A 603 -38.39 15.62 -7.62
C ILE A 603 -39.88 15.77 -7.94
N SER A 604 -40.38 15.02 -8.93
CA SER A 604 -41.80 15.07 -9.31
C SER A 604 -42.49 13.71 -9.22
N ARG A 605 -43.79 13.74 -8.93
CA ARG A 605 -44.63 12.55 -8.81
C ARG A 605 -46.11 12.86 -9.04
N THR A 606 -46.83 11.91 -9.62
CA THR A 606 -48.31 11.94 -9.72
C THR A 606 -48.98 11.73 -8.36
N ALA A 607 -49.99 12.53 -8.02
CA ALA A 607 -50.78 12.40 -6.80
C ALA A 607 -52.29 12.40 -7.12
N GLY A 608 -52.87 11.22 -7.36
CA GLY A 608 -54.22 11.12 -7.91
C GLY A 608 -54.27 11.72 -9.33
N ASP A 609 -55.22 12.63 -9.58
CA ASP A 609 -55.30 13.40 -10.82
C ASP A 609 -54.34 14.63 -10.85
N GLY A 610 -53.59 14.82 -9.76
CA GLY A 610 -52.69 15.95 -9.53
C GLY A 610 -51.20 15.63 -9.70
N LEU A 611 -50.37 16.63 -9.41
CA LEU A 611 -48.91 16.59 -9.47
C LEU A 611 -48.30 17.20 -8.21
N VAL A 612 -47.31 16.54 -7.63
CA VAL A 612 -46.46 17.10 -6.58
C VAL A 612 -45.05 17.26 -7.13
N VAL A 613 -44.47 18.45 -6.94
CA VAL A 613 -43.10 18.78 -7.32
C VAL A 613 -42.38 19.33 -6.10
N GLU A 614 -41.48 18.55 -5.50
CA GLU A 614 -40.59 19.01 -4.45
C GLU A 614 -39.29 19.55 -5.04
N PHE A 615 -38.75 20.62 -4.46
CA PHE A 615 -37.52 21.22 -4.93
C PHE A 615 -36.69 21.84 -3.80
N THR A 616 -35.39 22.03 -4.05
CA THR A 616 -34.45 22.69 -3.15
C THR A 616 -33.29 23.32 -3.92
N ASP A 617 -32.77 24.45 -3.43
CA ASP A 617 -31.56 25.10 -3.97
C ASP A 617 -30.26 24.46 -3.45
N GLU A 618 -30.35 23.54 -2.48
CA GLU A 618 -29.20 22.76 -1.97
C GLU A 618 -28.81 21.59 -2.92
N GLY A 619 -29.53 21.41 -4.04
CA GLY A 619 -29.26 20.44 -5.10
C GLY A 619 -29.94 19.07 -4.95
N LEU A 620 -30.07 18.33 -6.06
CA LEU A 620 -30.86 17.09 -6.16
C LEU A 620 -30.35 15.99 -5.22
N MET A 621 -29.03 15.81 -5.13
CA MET A 621 -28.46 14.78 -4.24
C MET A 621 -28.76 15.07 -2.77
N ALA A 622 -28.78 16.35 -2.37
CA ALA A 622 -29.08 16.73 -1.01
C ALA A 622 -30.57 16.48 -0.68
N LEU A 623 -31.46 16.70 -1.65
CA LEU A 623 -32.88 16.38 -1.54
C LEU A 623 -33.12 14.87 -1.41
N ASN A 624 -32.55 14.07 -2.32
CA ASN A 624 -32.67 12.60 -2.31
C ASN A 624 -32.18 12.00 -0.99
N ARG A 625 -31.10 12.53 -0.43
CA ARG A 625 -30.47 12.01 0.80
C ARG A 625 -31.09 12.56 2.09
N GLY A 626 -32.07 13.44 1.96
CA GLY A 626 -32.70 14.12 3.10
C GLY A 626 -31.71 14.97 3.89
N THR A 627 -30.65 15.47 3.25
CA THR A 627 -29.69 16.39 3.87
C THR A 627 -30.04 17.85 3.64
N ALA A 628 -31.14 18.16 2.96
CA ALA A 628 -31.66 19.51 2.70
C ALA A 628 -33.17 19.60 2.99
N GLY A 629 -33.65 20.81 3.29
CA GLY A 629 -35.09 21.08 3.32
C GLY A 629 -35.66 21.18 1.89
N GLY A 630 -36.92 20.80 1.69
CA GLY A 630 -37.60 20.89 0.40
C GLY A 630 -38.89 21.69 0.50
N GLU A 631 -39.13 22.54 -0.50
CA GLU A 631 -40.42 23.18 -0.73
C GLU A 631 -41.22 22.35 -1.75
N ALA A 632 -42.55 22.41 -1.72
CA ALA A 632 -43.41 21.61 -2.58
C ALA A 632 -44.43 22.46 -3.34
N ILE A 633 -44.44 22.34 -4.67
CA ILE A 633 -45.54 22.77 -5.52
C ILE A 633 -46.57 21.64 -5.58
N VAL A 634 -47.82 21.95 -5.27
CA VAL A 634 -48.92 20.98 -5.30
C VAL A 634 -49.96 21.43 -6.30
N VAL A 635 -50.22 20.60 -7.31
CA VAL A 635 -51.27 20.77 -8.31
C VAL A 635 -52.34 19.72 -8.02
N SER A 636 -53.58 20.15 -7.77
CA SER A 636 -54.66 19.24 -7.36
C SER A 636 -55.20 18.41 -8.52
N ASP A 637 -55.35 19.01 -9.70
CA ASP A 637 -55.80 18.36 -10.93
C ASP A 637 -55.09 18.98 -12.13
N VAL A 638 -54.26 18.19 -12.83
CA VAL A 638 -53.47 18.68 -13.98
C VAL A 638 -54.37 19.05 -15.17
N SER A 639 -55.57 18.45 -15.29
CA SER A 639 -56.50 18.69 -16.40
C SER A 639 -57.15 20.08 -16.38
N LEU A 640 -57.20 20.73 -15.21
CA LEU A 640 -57.74 22.08 -15.04
C LEU A 640 -56.74 23.19 -15.43
N GLY A 641 -55.49 22.83 -15.73
CA GLY A 641 -54.40 23.76 -15.99
C GLY A 641 -53.80 24.39 -14.72
N PHE A 642 -52.58 24.92 -14.84
CA PHE A 642 -51.79 25.38 -13.69
C PHE A 642 -52.24 26.75 -13.14
N ASP A 643 -52.96 27.55 -13.92
CA ASP A 643 -53.41 28.90 -13.56
C ASP A 643 -54.82 28.94 -12.92
N ALA A 644 -55.49 27.79 -12.79
CA ALA A 644 -56.83 27.72 -12.22
C ALA A 644 -56.83 28.15 -10.74
N PRO A 645 -57.72 29.07 -10.30
CA PRO A 645 -57.74 29.55 -8.92
C PRO A 645 -57.88 28.43 -7.89
N GLY A 646 -56.92 28.32 -6.97
CA GLY A 646 -56.92 27.30 -5.92
C GLY A 646 -56.49 25.90 -6.37
N ASN A 647 -56.16 25.70 -7.66
CA ASN A 647 -55.70 24.40 -8.16
C ASN A 647 -54.21 24.15 -7.85
N THR A 648 -53.39 25.18 -7.96
CA THR A 648 -51.93 25.12 -7.78
C THR A 648 -51.50 25.92 -6.56
N THR A 649 -50.75 25.28 -5.66
CA THR A 649 -50.07 25.93 -4.54
C THR A 649 -48.60 26.04 -4.85
N VAL A 650 -48.07 27.26 -4.96
CA VAL A 650 -46.65 27.54 -5.25
C VAL A 650 -46.06 28.30 -4.07
N PRO A 651 -45.02 27.77 -3.41
CA PRO A 651 -44.30 28.49 -2.38
C PRO A 651 -43.29 29.47 -3.01
N ASP A 652 -42.76 30.43 -2.24
CA ASP A 652 -41.96 31.55 -2.77
C ASP A 652 -40.74 31.10 -3.58
N GLY A 653 -40.08 30.00 -3.20
CA GLY A 653 -38.94 29.45 -3.93
C GLY A 653 -39.30 28.79 -5.27
N GLY A 654 -40.58 28.51 -5.52
CA GLY A 654 -41.05 27.70 -6.65
C GLY A 654 -41.35 28.50 -7.92
N ALA A 655 -41.26 29.83 -7.89
CA ALA A 655 -41.66 30.70 -8.99
C ALA A 655 -40.91 30.41 -10.31
N THR A 656 -39.65 30.00 -10.23
CA THR A 656 -38.81 29.64 -11.39
C THR A 656 -39.22 28.34 -12.06
N LEU A 657 -39.90 27.44 -11.35
CA LEU A 657 -40.38 26.15 -11.89
C LEU A 657 -41.76 26.23 -12.53
N VAL A 658 -42.55 27.28 -12.24
CA VAL A 658 -43.91 27.45 -12.77
C VAL A 658 -43.98 27.33 -14.30
N PRO A 659 -43.09 27.97 -15.09
CA PRO A 659 -43.11 27.85 -16.55
C PRO A 659 -42.86 26.43 -17.06
N HIS A 660 -42.30 25.54 -16.22
CA HIS A 660 -41.93 24.19 -16.57
C HIS A 660 -42.90 23.12 -16.04
N LEU A 661 -43.95 23.51 -15.30
CA LEU A 661 -44.90 22.55 -14.72
C LEU A 661 -45.60 21.68 -15.78
N ASP A 662 -45.88 22.22 -16.97
CA ASP A 662 -46.45 21.45 -18.08
C ASP A 662 -45.49 20.36 -18.57
N GLU A 663 -44.21 20.69 -18.73
CA GLU A 663 -43.17 19.72 -19.12
C GLU A 663 -43.02 18.62 -18.07
N ILE A 664 -42.92 19.02 -16.79
CA ILE A 664 -42.84 18.08 -15.67
C ILE A 664 -44.07 17.17 -15.64
N ALA A 665 -45.28 17.73 -15.73
CA ALA A 665 -46.52 16.98 -15.65
C ALA A 665 -46.65 15.96 -16.79
N ARG A 666 -46.39 16.40 -18.04
CA ARG A 666 -46.49 15.54 -19.23
C ARG A 666 -45.51 14.37 -19.14
N PHE A 667 -44.25 14.62 -18.80
CA PHE A 667 -43.27 13.55 -18.74
C PHE A 667 -43.46 12.63 -17.52
N THR A 668 -43.82 13.19 -16.36
CA THR A 668 -44.15 12.41 -15.15
C THR A 668 -45.32 11.47 -15.42
N SER A 669 -46.36 11.94 -16.10
CA SER A 669 -47.51 11.11 -16.50
C SER A 669 -47.12 10.03 -17.50
N ALA A 670 -46.34 10.37 -18.53
CA ALA A 670 -45.88 9.40 -19.52
C ALA A 670 -45.02 8.29 -18.89
N MET A 671 -44.14 8.64 -17.94
CA MET A 671 -43.36 7.65 -17.18
C MET A 671 -44.24 6.82 -16.25
N HIS A 672 -45.26 7.42 -15.63
CA HIS A 672 -46.25 6.71 -14.81
C HIS A 672 -47.02 5.68 -15.63
N ASP A 673 -47.52 6.05 -16.81
CA ASP A 673 -48.29 5.14 -17.68
C ASP A 673 -47.46 3.92 -18.12
N LYS A 674 -46.15 4.11 -18.31
CA LYS A 674 -45.24 3.07 -18.77
C LYS A 674 -44.74 2.15 -17.66
N HIS A 675 -44.44 2.72 -16.49
CA HIS A 675 -43.72 2.02 -15.41
C HIS A 675 -44.55 1.82 -14.14
N GLY A 676 -45.79 2.32 -14.09
CA GLY A 676 -46.61 2.41 -12.89
C GLY A 676 -46.22 3.60 -12.02
N PRO A 677 -46.59 3.63 -10.74
CA PRO A 677 -46.21 4.72 -9.82
C PRO A 677 -44.69 4.95 -9.81
N VAL A 678 -44.28 6.14 -10.24
CA VAL A 678 -42.87 6.55 -10.32
C VAL A 678 -42.64 7.90 -9.69
N THR A 679 -41.44 8.07 -9.17
CA THR A 679 -40.85 9.36 -8.83
C THR A 679 -39.79 9.68 -9.87
N LEU A 680 -39.81 10.90 -10.42
CA LEU A 680 -38.81 11.38 -11.37
C LEU A 680 -37.89 12.39 -10.69
N GLU A 681 -36.60 12.31 -11.02
CA GLU A 681 -35.56 13.18 -10.50
C GLU A 681 -35.03 14.10 -11.60
N TRP A 682 -34.89 15.37 -11.26
CA TRP A 682 -34.55 16.42 -12.19
C TRP A 682 -33.57 17.42 -11.59
N VAL A 683 -32.88 18.12 -12.47
CA VAL A 683 -32.05 19.27 -12.11
C VAL A 683 -32.44 20.44 -12.99
N PHE A 684 -32.71 21.59 -12.38
CA PHE A 684 -32.93 22.85 -13.07
C PHE A 684 -31.63 23.64 -13.13
N ASP A 685 -31.20 24.03 -14.32
CA ASP A 685 -29.96 24.79 -14.53
C ASP A 685 -30.07 25.68 -15.77
N GLY A 686 -29.70 26.96 -15.65
CA GLY A 686 -29.66 27.89 -16.79
C GLY A 686 -30.98 28.03 -17.54
N GLY A 687 -32.12 27.96 -16.84
CA GLY A 687 -33.45 28.07 -17.43
C GLY A 687 -33.97 26.79 -18.11
N LYS A 688 -33.35 25.63 -17.87
CA LYS A 688 -33.77 24.34 -18.43
C LYS A 688 -33.87 23.27 -17.36
N LEU A 689 -34.80 22.32 -17.54
CA LEU A 689 -34.90 21.10 -16.75
C LEU A 689 -34.18 19.95 -17.44
N TYR A 690 -33.37 19.23 -16.67
CA TYR A 690 -32.71 18.01 -17.08
C TYR A 690 -33.26 16.84 -16.27
N PHE A 691 -33.81 15.85 -16.96
CA PHE A 691 -34.17 14.57 -16.35
C PHE A 691 -32.89 13.77 -16.03
N VAL A 692 -32.81 13.21 -14.82
CA VAL A 692 -31.60 12.56 -14.29
C VAL A 692 -31.82 11.08 -14.02
N ASP A 693 -32.84 10.72 -13.24
CA ASP A 693 -33.16 9.32 -12.90
C ASP A 693 -34.64 9.19 -12.51
N TYR A 694 -35.08 7.95 -12.31
CA TYR A 694 -36.40 7.64 -11.80
C TYR A 694 -36.36 6.46 -10.83
N SER A 695 -37.36 6.40 -9.96
CA SER A 695 -37.57 5.29 -9.03
C SER A 695 -39.01 4.79 -9.16
N VAL A 696 -39.18 3.47 -9.29
CA VAL A 696 -40.51 2.82 -9.32
C VAL A 696 -40.92 2.53 -7.89
N LEU A 697 -42.19 2.79 -7.56
CA LEU A 697 -42.70 2.67 -6.20
C LEU A 697 -43.61 1.44 -6.05
N GLY A 698 -43.44 0.70 -4.95
CA GLY A 698 -44.23 -0.48 -4.64
C GLY A 698 -45.60 -0.16 -4.05
N GLY A 699 -46.64 0.00 -4.88
CA GLY A 699 -48.07 -0.08 -4.52
C GLY A 699 -48.66 0.94 -3.53
N ALA A 700 -49.86 1.47 -3.83
CA ALA A 700 -50.72 2.34 -3.00
C ALA A 700 -50.03 3.41 -2.11
N ASP A 701 -48.94 3.98 -2.61
CA ASP A 701 -48.21 5.04 -1.93
C ASP A 701 -48.86 6.39 -2.30
N THR A 702 -49.72 6.91 -1.42
CA THR A 702 -50.39 8.21 -1.56
C THR A 702 -49.72 9.24 -0.67
N VAL A 703 -49.13 10.29 -1.28
CA VAL A 703 -48.60 11.44 -0.55
C VAL A 703 -49.78 12.31 -0.12
N SER A 704 -50.00 12.44 1.20
CA SER A 704 -51.01 13.33 1.77
C SER A 704 -50.33 14.54 2.40
N VAL A 705 -50.46 15.71 1.78
CA VAL A 705 -49.97 16.98 2.34
C VAL A 705 -51.13 17.66 3.09
N ALA A 706 -51.00 17.86 4.40
CA ALA A 706 -52.02 18.53 5.21
C ALA A 706 -51.40 19.66 6.05
N HIS A 707 -51.87 20.89 5.84
CA HIS A 707 -51.74 22.07 6.71
C HIS A 707 -50.45 22.16 7.57
N GLY A 708 -49.35 22.58 6.94
CA GLY A 708 -48.15 23.10 7.63
C GLY A 708 -47.16 22.08 8.19
N GLU A 709 -47.57 20.83 8.42
CA GLU A 709 -46.68 19.72 8.81
C GLU A 709 -46.49 18.76 7.61
N VAL A 710 -45.25 18.35 7.32
CA VAL A 710 -44.98 17.43 6.21
C VAL A 710 -45.07 16.00 6.72
N CYS A 711 -46.10 15.28 6.31
CA CYS A 711 -46.23 13.84 6.54
C CYS A 711 -45.20 13.10 5.67
N ILE A 712 -44.15 12.57 6.30
CA ILE A 712 -43.08 11.83 5.60
C ILE A 712 -43.50 10.37 5.42
N SER A 713 -44.07 9.75 6.46
CA SER A 713 -44.62 8.40 6.41
C SER A 713 -45.86 8.30 7.32
N PRO A 714 -47.03 7.90 6.78
CA PRO A 714 -48.26 7.84 7.55
C PRO A 714 -48.26 6.68 8.55
N GLY A 715 -49.16 6.73 9.53
CA GLY A 715 -49.32 5.70 10.55
C GLY A 715 -49.27 6.25 11.98
N THR A 716 -49.25 5.35 12.95
CA THR A 716 -49.27 5.71 14.38
C THR A 716 -48.10 5.08 15.13
N ALA A 717 -47.35 5.91 15.85
CA ALA A 717 -46.22 5.46 16.66
C ALA A 717 -46.26 6.08 18.05
N ARG A 718 -45.77 5.36 19.06
CA ARG A 718 -45.60 5.86 20.42
C ARG A 718 -44.33 5.28 21.04
N GLY A 719 -43.49 6.15 21.61
CA GLY A 719 -42.26 5.72 22.27
C GLY A 719 -41.52 6.85 22.98
N PRO A 720 -40.52 6.51 23.82
CA PRO A 720 -39.66 7.51 24.45
C PRO A 720 -38.94 8.33 23.38
N LEU A 721 -38.79 9.63 23.63
CA LEU A 721 -38.07 10.52 22.71
C LEU A 721 -36.56 10.27 22.82
N LEU A 722 -35.88 10.05 21.69
CA LEU A 722 -34.42 9.93 21.63
C LEU A 722 -33.88 10.91 20.57
N ARG A 723 -33.13 11.93 20.99
CA ARG A 723 -32.56 12.93 20.08
C ARG A 723 -31.16 12.53 19.63
N LEU A 724 -30.88 12.68 18.34
CA LEU A 724 -29.55 12.52 17.75
C LEU A 724 -29.02 13.92 17.41
N ASP A 725 -27.93 14.32 18.07
CA ASP A 725 -27.37 15.67 17.95
C ASP A 725 -26.15 15.77 17.00
N ASP A 726 -25.67 14.65 16.45
CA ASP A 726 -24.49 14.60 15.57
C ASP A 726 -24.84 14.79 14.09
N ASP A 727 -25.31 15.99 13.77
CA ASP A 727 -25.77 16.37 12.43
C ASP A 727 -24.68 16.24 11.37
N ALA A 728 -23.43 16.59 11.72
CA ALA A 728 -22.28 16.54 10.83
C ALA A 728 -21.95 15.11 10.41
N LEU A 729 -21.94 14.17 11.36
CA LEU A 729 -21.72 12.74 11.08
C LEU A 729 -22.85 12.16 10.21
N LEU A 730 -24.11 12.39 10.59
CA LEU A 730 -25.27 11.85 9.88
C LEU A 730 -25.37 12.38 8.44
N ARG A 731 -25.08 13.68 8.25
CA ARG A 731 -24.98 14.29 6.93
C ARG A 731 -23.87 13.63 6.12
N ARG A 732 -22.66 13.49 6.68
CA ARG A 732 -21.50 12.92 6.00
C ARG A 732 -21.72 11.48 5.55
N LEU A 733 -22.25 10.62 6.42
CA LEU A 733 -22.56 9.22 6.10
C LEU A 733 -23.71 9.07 5.10
N SER A 734 -24.61 10.05 5.02
CA SER A 734 -25.69 10.06 4.04
C SER A 734 -25.22 10.46 2.63
N ILE A 735 -23.99 10.99 2.47
CA ILE A 735 -23.44 11.44 1.18
C ILE A 735 -22.70 10.31 0.40
N GLY A 736 -22.69 9.07 0.90
CA GLY A 736 -22.10 7.92 0.20
C GLY A 736 -23.07 7.15 -0.73
N PRO A 737 -22.57 6.35 -1.70
CA PRO A 737 -23.35 5.36 -2.47
C PRO A 737 -23.78 4.14 -1.64
N ALA A 738 -23.26 3.99 -0.41
CA ALA A 738 -23.49 2.85 0.48
C ALA A 738 -24.92 2.77 1.04
N VAL A 739 -25.69 3.84 0.93
CA VAL A 739 -27.10 3.88 1.30
C VAL A 739 -27.95 3.83 0.02
N SER A 740 -27.77 2.77 -0.76
CA SER A 740 -28.61 2.46 -1.91
C SER A 740 -29.70 1.49 -1.46
N ILE A 741 -30.94 1.72 -1.92
CA ILE A 741 -32.17 0.98 -1.57
C ILE A 741 -32.00 -0.55 -1.67
N ASP A 742 -31.10 -1.04 -2.53
CA ASP A 742 -30.85 -2.46 -2.78
C ASP A 742 -29.62 -3.08 -2.06
N LYS A 743 -28.74 -2.30 -1.42
CA LYS A 743 -27.53 -2.83 -0.77
C LYS A 743 -27.17 -2.05 0.49
N SER A 744 -27.69 -2.49 1.63
CA SER A 744 -27.44 -1.90 2.96
C SER A 744 -26.26 -2.53 3.72
N GLN A 745 -25.50 -3.43 3.10
CA GLN A 745 -24.40 -4.13 3.75
C GLN A 745 -23.08 -3.34 3.60
N ASP A 746 -22.72 -2.59 4.65
CA ASP A 746 -21.34 -2.34 5.16
C ASP A 746 -21.20 -1.05 5.99
N VAL A 747 -22.18 -0.12 5.96
CA VAL A 747 -22.08 1.15 6.71
C VAL A 747 -22.18 0.95 8.23
N SER A 748 -22.81 -0.14 8.68
CA SER A 748 -23.00 -0.45 10.10
C SER A 748 -21.70 -0.69 10.89
N GLU A 749 -20.59 -0.96 10.20
CA GLU A 749 -19.28 -1.15 10.83
C GLU A 749 -18.59 0.16 11.22
N HIS A 750 -19.10 1.32 10.76
CA HIS A 750 -18.54 2.62 11.14
C HIS A 750 -18.78 2.89 12.64
N GLU A 751 -17.71 3.17 13.38
CA GLU A 751 -17.74 3.30 14.86
C GLU A 751 -18.80 4.30 15.35
N GLY A 752 -18.93 5.45 14.68
CA GLY A 752 -19.95 6.44 14.99
C GLY A 752 -21.39 5.95 14.80
N LEU A 753 -21.67 5.14 13.77
CA LEU A 753 -23.01 4.61 13.52
C LEU A 753 -23.33 3.43 14.46
N ALA A 754 -22.34 2.59 14.76
CA ALA A 754 -22.46 1.52 15.75
C ALA A 754 -22.87 2.08 17.12
N LYS A 755 -22.24 3.19 17.57
CA LYS A 755 -22.62 3.90 18.80
C LYS A 755 -24.08 4.37 18.80
N ILE A 756 -24.57 4.89 17.65
CA ILE A 756 -25.98 5.31 17.50
C ILE A 756 -26.92 4.10 17.58
N ILE A 757 -26.59 2.99 16.90
CA ILE A 757 -27.38 1.76 16.93
C ILE A 757 -27.46 1.21 18.36
N ASP A 758 -26.34 1.17 19.09
CA ASP A 758 -26.28 0.71 20.48
C ASP A 758 -27.10 1.61 21.41
N LEU A 759 -27.03 2.93 21.21
CA LEU A 759 -27.85 3.90 21.95
C LEU A 759 -29.36 3.66 21.74
N VAL A 760 -29.80 3.43 20.51
CA VAL A 760 -31.20 3.12 20.18
C VAL A 760 -31.62 1.79 20.80
N LYS A 761 -30.76 0.75 20.71
CA LYS A 761 -31.01 -0.58 21.26
C LYS A 761 -31.04 -0.62 22.80
N ALA A 762 -30.32 0.29 23.46
CA ALA A 762 -30.34 0.42 24.91
C ALA A 762 -31.66 0.97 25.46
N SER A 763 -32.53 1.54 24.60
CA SER A 763 -33.83 2.05 25.02
C SER A 763 -34.77 0.91 25.44
N PRO A 764 -35.44 0.99 26.61
CA PRO A 764 -36.30 -0.09 27.12
C PRO A 764 -37.55 -0.36 26.26
N LYS A 765 -37.89 0.58 25.37
CA LYS A 765 -38.91 0.45 24.33
C LYS A 765 -38.38 1.10 23.06
N LYS A 766 -38.86 0.65 21.90
CA LYS A 766 -38.57 1.27 20.60
C LYS A 766 -38.82 2.79 20.70
N PRO A 767 -37.78 3.63 20.58
CA PRO A 767 -37.92 5.07 20.75
C PRO A 767 -38.54 5.73 19.52
N VAL A 768 -39.06 6.94 19.69
CA VAL A 768 -39.29 7.87 18.58
C VAL A 768 -38.02 8.71 18.45
N VAL A 769 -37.31 8.53 17.34
CA VAL A 769 -36.02 9.20 17.09
C VAL A 769 -36.26 10.60 16.55
N VAL A 770 -35.57 11.58 17.14
CA VAL A 770 -35.56 12.97 16.67
C VAL A 770 -34.22 13.28 16.04
N ALA A 771 -34.22 13.76 14.80
CA ALA A 771 -33.04 14.22 14.09
C ALA A 771 -33.34 15.52 13.34
N SER A 772 -32.32 16.29 12.98
CA SER A 772 -32.56 17.55 12.27
C SER A 772 -33.24 17.34 10.92
N ARG A 773 -32.84 16.29 10.19
CA ARG A 773 -33.27 16.02 8.82
C ARG A 773 -33.42 14.50 8.56
N PRO A 774 -34.20 14.06 7.55
CA PRO A 774 -34.39 12.65 7.21
C PRO A 774 -33.19 12.03 6.50
N TYR A 775 -32.04 12.05 7.17
CA TYR A 775 -30.78 11.51 6.70
C TYR A 775 -30.91 10.05 6.23
N ALA A 776 -30.55 9.76 4.98
CA ALA A 776 -30.67 8.42 4.39
C ALA A 776 -30.03 7.32 5.27
N VAL A 777 -28.90 7.61 5.92
CA VAL A 777 -28.20 6.67 6.81
C VAL A 777 -29.07 6.16 7.97
N LEU A 778 -30.11 6.90 8.38
CA LEU A 778 -31.02 6.49 9.46
C LEU A 778 -31.92 5.30 9.08
N SER A 779 -31.92 4.89 7.81
CA SER A 779 -32.59 3.66 7.36
C SER A 779 -32.14 2.41 8.13
N VAL A 780 -30.89 2.37 8.60
CA VAL A 780 -30.37 1.26 9.44
C VAL A 780 -31.09 1.13 10.78
N LEU A 781 -31.83 2.16 11.21
CA LEU A 781 -32.55 2.17 12.48
C LEU A 781 -34.01 1.71 12.36
N ILE A 782 -34.52 1.50 11.15
CA ILE A 782 -35.94 1.17 10.87
C ILE A 782 -36.46 0.03 11.76
N GLU A 783 -35.67 -1.03 11.95
CA GLU A 783 -36.09 -2.18 12.75
C GLU A 783 -36.08 -1.92 14.27
N TYR A 784 -35.38 -0.88 14.73
CA TYR A 784 -35.12 -0.60 16.15
C TYR A 784 -35.96 0.54 16.72
N VAL A 785 -36.67 1.30 15.89
CA VAL A 785 -37.45 2.48 16.30
C VAL A 785 -38.94 2.27 16.18
N ALA A 786 -39.71 3.12 16.87
CA ALA A 786 -41.17 3.18 16.76
C ALA A 786 -41.61 4.16 15.66
N GLY A 787 -40.83 5.22 15.42
CA GLY A 787 -41.09 6.25 14.42
C GLY A 787 -40.02 7.33 14.44
N PHE A 788 -40.13 8.31 13.53
CA PHE A 788 -39.21 9.43 13.42
C PHE A 788 -39.91 10.78 13.48
N VAL A 789 -39.23 11.76 14.05
CA VAL A 789 -39.58 13.18 13.97
C VAL A 789 -38.37 13.93 13.45
N PHE A 790 -38.57 14.76 12.43
CA PHE A 790 -37.51 15.57 11.86
C PHE A 790 -37.79 17.06 12.04
N ASP A 791 -36.77 17.87 12.31
CA ASP A 791 -36.97 19.33 12.40
C ASP A 791 -37.33 19.92 11.02
N GLN A 792 -36.75 19.37 9.95
CA GLN A 792 -37.08 19.64 8.55
C GLN A 792 -37.04 18.35 7.74
N GLY A 793 -37.77 18.25 6.63
CA GLY A 793 -37.68 17.06 5.79
C GLY A 793 -38.51 17.12 4.51
N SER A 794 -38.14 16.27 3.56
CA SER A 794 -38.83 16.05 2.28
C SER A 794 -39.68 14.77 2.36
N ALA A 795 -40.87 14.77 1.74
CA ALA A 795 -41.70 13.57 1.67
C ALA A 795 -41.28 12.64 0.52
N LEU A 796 -40.50 13.14 -0.44
CA LEU A 796 -40.07 12.38 -1.62
C LEU A 796 -38.62 11.86 -1.57
N GLY A 797 -37.83 12.20 -0.54
CA GLY A 797 -36.47 11.68 -0.34
C GLY A 797 -36.38 10.17 -0.04
N HIS A 798 -35.17 9.60 -0.14
CA HIS A 798 -34.93 8.14 -0.01
C HIS A 798 -35.40 7.56 1.33
N LEU A 799 -35.07 8.20 2.45
CA LEU A 799 -35.50 7.69 3.76
C LEU A 799 -37.03 7.68 3.85
N ALA A 800 -37.70 8.71 3.31
CA ALA A 800 -39.16 8.78 3.32
C ALA A 800 -39.79 7.59 2.61
N ILE A 801 -39.24 7.17 1.47
CA ILE A 801 -39.68 5.99 0.72
C ILE A 801 -39.49 4.72 1.57
N LEU A 802 -38.29 4.51 2.11
CA LEU A 802 -37.98 3.32 2.92
C LEU A 802 -38.86 3.22 4.17
N LEU A 803 -39.16 4.36 4.81
CA LEU A 803 -40.04 4.40 5.98
C LEU A 803 -41.47 4.01 5.64
N ARG A 804 -41.99 4.41 4.47
CA ARG A 804 -43.34 4.02 4.03
C ARG A 804 -43.42 2.54 3.69
N GLU A 805 -42.42 2.01 2.99
CA GLU A 805 -42.32 0.58 2.69
C GLU A 805 -42.23 -0.28 3.97
N ALA A 806 -41.48 0.20 4.96
CA ALA A 806 -41.35 -0.47 6.26
C ALA A 806 -42.55 -0.22 7.20
N GLY A 807 -43.50 0.65 6.83
CA GLY A 807 -44.63 1.04 7.67
C GLY A 807 -44.23 1.77 8.96
N VAL A 808 -43.08 2.45 8.97
CA VAL A 808 -42.58 3.21 10.12
C VAL A 808 -43.07 4.66 10.01
N PRO A 809 -43.88 5.16 10.96
CA PRO A 809 -44.44 6.52 10.91
C PRO A 809 -43.37 7.61 11.07
N ALA A 810 -43.49 8.68 10.29
CA ALA A 810 -42.56 9.81 10.33
C ALA A 810 -43.19 11.15 9.92
N VAL A 811 -42.74 12.23 10.56
CA VAL A 811 -43.23 13.60 10.33
C VAL A 811 -42.11 14.62 10.42
N ALA A 812 -42.16 15.67 9.59
CA ALA A 812 -41.35 16.87 9.79
C ALA A 812 -42.13 17.87 10.66
N ALA A 813 -41.66 18.08 11.89
CA ALA A 813 -42.24 19.00 12.86
C ALA A 813 -41.10 19.62 13.72
N PRO A 814 -40.76 20.90 13.53
CA PRO A 814 -39.66 21.53 14.26
C PRO A 814 -39.98 21.75 15.73
N GLY A 815 -38.94 21.72 16.59
CA GLY A 815 -39.04 22.18 17.98
C GLY A 815 -39.69 21.18 18.94
N VAL A 816 -39.74 19.90 18.56
CA VAL A 816 -40.31 18.84 19.38
C VAL A 816 -39.43 18.54 20.61
N THR A 817 -40.01 18.73 21.81
CA THR A 817 -39.35 18.49 23.11
C THR A 817 -40.28 17.74 24.07
N GLY A 818 -39.73 16.87 24.92
CA GLY A 818 -40.51 16.10 25.90
C GLY A 818 -39.93 14.71 26.19
N LYS A 819 -40.68 13.89 26.94
CA LYS A 819 -40.23 12.53 27.34
C LYS A 819 -40.74 11.42 26.41
N GLU A 820 -41.92 11.60 25.82
CA GLU A 820 -42.56 10.61 24.95
C GLU A 820 -43.25 11.35 23.81
N ALA A 821 -43.18 10.79 22.60
CA ALA A 821 -43.87 11.30 21.43
C ALA A 821 -44.94 10.31 20.96
N VAL A 822 -46.04 10.85 20.44
CA VAL A 822 -47.10 10.12 19.75
C VAL A 822 -47.25 10.70 18.35
N ILE A 823 -46.93 9.91 17.33
CA ILE A 823 -47.15 10.26 15.92
C ILE A 823 -48.51 9.69 15.52
N SER A 824 -49.33 10.47 14.82
CA SER A 824 -50.62 10.05 14.28
C SER A 824 -50.89 10.70 12.93
N ASN A 825 -50.72 9.95 11.84
CA ASN A 825 -51.05 10.32 10.47
C ASN A 825 -50.56 11.72 10.08
N GLY A 826 -49.24 11.95 10.27
CA GLY A 826 -48.60 13.21 9.88
C GLY A 826 -48.65 14.32 10.91
N THR A 827 -49.14 14.05 12.13
CA THR A 827 -49.07 14.98 13.27
C THR A 827 -48.30 14.35 14.44
N VAL A 828 -47.65 15.17 15.27
CA VAL A 828 -46.95 14.71 16.49
C VAL A 828 -47.48 15.42 17.73
N ALA A 829 -47.76 14.64 18.78
CA ALA A 829 -48.12 15.13 20.10
C ALA A 829 -47.12 14.65 21.15
N MET A 830 -46.74 15.53 22.06
CA MET A 830 -45.79 15.23 23.14
C MET A 830 -46.50 15.03 24.46
N THR A 831 -46.12 14.01 25.22
CA THR A 831 -46.53 13.92 26.62
C THR A 831 -45.38 14.39 27.51
N GLY A 832 -45.52 15.61 28.03
CA GLY A 832 -44.67 16.13 29.10
C GLY A 832 -44.20 17.58 28.98
N LEU A 833 -45.11 18.53 29.17
CA LEU A 833 -44.94 19.65 30.11
C LEU A 833 -46.35 19.95 30.65
N LYS A 834 -46.59 19.57 31.91
CA LYS A 834 -47.73 20.07 32.68
C LYS A 834 -47.14 21.04 33.70
N GLY A 835 -47.49 22.31 33.55
CA GLY A 835 -46.96 23.48 34.26
C GLY A 835 -46.36 24.43 33.23
N GLU A 836 -47.04 25.45 32.74
CA GLU A 836 -48.11 26.29 33.33
C GLU A 836 -49.49 26.18 32.67
#